data_AF-A0A7S1ZND1-F1
#
_entry.id   AF-A0A7S1ZND1-F1
#
_cell.length_a   1.000
_cell.length_b   1.000
_cell.length_c   1.000
_cell.angle_alpha   90.00
_cell.angle_beta   90.00
_cell.angle_gamma   90.00
#
_symmetry.space_group_name_H-M   'P 1'
#
loop_
_entity.id
_entity.type
_entity.pdbx_description
1 polymer ?
#
loop_
_entity_poly.entity_id
_entity_poly.type
_entity_poly.pdbx_seq_one_letter_code
_entity_poly.pdbx_strand_id
1 'polypeptide(L)'
;QLAGPDRMALPSLLAVGAVHQHLLRTQQRPKAAIFAEAGDCKEVHDFATIFGYGCDGVCPYVAYEALCKMNAEGLIEAKAKQEYTDDQLMSNYRKAAAKGLLKVMSKMGISTLQSYKGAQVFEAVGLADEVVDRCFTGTTTRIQGTDFEAIYRDLERFHQSAYPKHDNLDAPLVRNDGQFHYRDGGEAHLNTPVGLVNLQVAARTNSRDAYKKFSSETNEQNKKVTLRGQLKFKFDPSKSIPLDEVEPVSEIVKRFATGAMSLGSISQEAHETLAVAMNSLGGRSNTGEGGEDPKRFTDNRRSAIKQVASGRFGVTSHYLANSDQIQIKMAQGAKPGEGGELPGFKVSEYIAANRHTTPGVGLISPPPHHDIYSIEDLAQLIHDLKNAQPTGEVSVKLVSEVGVGVVAAGVAKALSDHITVSGHDGGTGAAAWTGVKGAGLPWELGLAETQQTLVLNNLRHRVKLQTDGQLKTGRDVAIACLLGAEEFGFATAPLIVMGCIMMRKCHLNTCPVGVATQDEELRKKFSGQPEHVMNYFFLLAEEVREIMAKLGYKTMKDMIGQTQHLDVNKRGQHYKSRGLDLTPLLTPASELNPGAGIHWTTEQYHGLDIAKDNEFTEKAKDALDNGNPVVIEDVITNLNRTAGTMLSYQVSKKYGKEGLPDDTIQLKLKGH
;
A
#
# COMPACT_ATOMS: atom_id res chain seq x y z
N GLN A 1 40.93 -0.92 16.67
CA GLN A 1 41.49 -0.31 15.44
C GLN A 1 40.34 -0.11 14.48
N LEU A 2 40.17 1.11 13.94
CA LEU A 2 39.11 1.48 13.02
C LEU A 2 39.32 0.84 11.64
N ALA A 3 38.28 0.86 10.79
CA ALA A 3 38.38 0.44 9.40
C ALA A 3 39.36 1.36 8.62
N GLY A 4 40.01 0.81 7.59
CA GLY A 4 41.03 1.50 6.81
C GLY A 4 41.51 0.63 5.64
N PRO A 5 42.51 1.05 4.85
CA PRO A 5 42.93 0.33 3.63
C PRO A 5 43.14 -1.18 3.81
N ASP A 6 43.69 -1.59 4.96
CA ASP A 6 44.00 -2.99 5.28
C ASP A 6 42.93 -3.68 6.14
N ARG A 7 41.81 -3.01 6.45
CA ARG A 7 40.77 -3.51 7.37
C ARG A 7 39.36 -3.12 6.92
N MET A 8 38.57 -4.10 6.49
CA MET A 8 37.15 -3.91 6.18
C MET A 8 36.32 -3.56 7.41
N ALA A 9 35.31 -2.71 7.24
CA ALA A 9 34.32 -2.42 8.26
C ALA A 9 33.27 -3.55 8.32
N LEU A 10 32.94 -4.01 9.52
CA LEU A 10 31.75 -4.84 9.74
C LEU A 10 30.51 -3.96 9.77
N PRO A 11 29.38 -4.35 9.15
CA PRO A 11 28.12 -3.63 9.28
C PRO A 11 27.73 -3.48 10.75
N SER A 12 27.47 -2.24 11.18
CA SER A 12 27.25 -1.95 12.60
C SER A 12 26.07 -2.71 13.15
N LEU A 13 25.01 -2.87 12.35
CA LEU A 13 23.82 -3.62 12.73
C LEU A 13 24.11 -5.10 12.99
N LEU A 14 24.90 -5.76 12.15
CA LEU A 14 25.29 -7.17 12.34
C LEU A 14 26.15 -7.34 13.59
N ALA A 15 27.11 -6.44 13.79
CA ALA A 15 27.99 -6.47 14.96
C ALA A 15 27.21 -6.27 16.26
N VAL A 16 26.35 -5.24 16.34
CA VAL A 16 25.48 -4.98 17.49
C VAL A 16 24.55 -6.15 17.75
N GLY A 17 23.85 -6.65 16.72
CA GLY A 17 22.93 -7.77 16.86
C GLY A 17 23.63 -9.02 17.38
N ALA A 18 24.77 -9.40 16.81
CA ALA A 18 25.53 -10.57 17.25
C ALA A 18 25.98 -10.47 18.71
N VAL A 19 26.49 -9.30 19.13
CA VAL A 19 26.90 -9.06 20.52
C VAL A 19 25.68 -9.09 21.45
N HIS A 20 24.59 -8.43 21.06
CA HIS A 20 23.35 -8.41 21.82
C HIS A 20 22.82 -9.84 22.07
N GLN A 21 22.72 -10.63 21.01
CA GLN A 21 22.24 -12.01 21.08
C GLN A 21 23.19 -12.92 21.87
N HIS A 22 24.51 -12.72 21.76
CA HIS A 22 25.49 -13.43 22.58
C HIS A 22 25.33 -13.12 24.08
N LEU A 23 25.16 -11.84 24.44
CA LEU A 23 24.95 -11.42 25.82
C LEU A 23 23.61 -11.92 26.38
N LEU A 24 22.57 -12.05 25.55
CA LEU A 24 21.31 -12.68 25.95
C LEU A 24 21.50 -14.17 26.25
N ARG A 25 22.11 -14.92 25.33
CA ARG A 25 22.37 -16.37 25.49
C ARG A 25 23.24 -16.69 26.71
N THR A 26 24.17 -15.82 27.05
CA THR A 26 25.07 -15.97 28.21
C THR A 26 24.52 -15.33 29.50
N GLN A 27 23.30 -14.77 29.46
CA GLN A 27 22.66 -14.09 30.60
C GLN A 27 23.47 -12.90 31.14
N GLN A 28 24.23 -12.25 30.27
CA GLN A 28 25.08 -11.09 30.60
C GLN A 28 24.47 -9.77 30.13
N ARG A 29 23.41 -9.78 29.30
CA ARG A 29 22.83 -8.54 28.74
C ARG A 29 22.42 -7.49 29.79
N PRO A 30 21.87 -7.84 30.97
CA PRO A 30 21.58 -6.85 32.01
C PRO A 30 22.82 -6.22 32.67
N LYS A 31 24.01 -6.83 32.51
CA LYS A 31 25.26 -6.41 33.15
C LYS A 31 26.07 -5.41 32.32
N ALA A 32 25.70 -5.19 31.06
CA ALA A 32 26.46 -4.35 30.14
C ALA A 32 25.53 -3.53 29.23
N ALA A 33 25.95 -2.31 28.90
CA ALA A 33 25.36 -1.50 27.86
C ALA A 33 26.17 -1.63 26.55
N ILE A 34 25.50 -1.57 25.41
CA ILE A 34 26.09 -1.65 24.07
C ILE A 34 26.05 -0.25 23.45
N PHE A 35 27.20 0.37 23.26
CA PHE A 35 27.33 1.62 22.52
C PHE A 35 28.02 1.35 21.18
N ALA A 36 27.47 1.90 20.09
CA ALA A 36 28.00 1.71 18.75
C ALA A 36 28.57 3.03 18.20
N GLU A 37 29.85 3.05 17.85
CA GLU A 37 30.44 4.05 16.97
C GLU A 37 30.24 3.57 15.53
N ALA A 38 29.22 4.10 14.85
CA ALA A 38 28.71 3.55 13.59
C ALA A 38 28.94 4.54 12.43
N GLY A 39 29.73 4.14 11.44
CA GLY A 39 29.97 4.94 10.24
C GLY A 39 28.89 4.77 9.15
N ASP A 40 28.08 3.73 9.26
CA ASP A 40 27.02 3.35 8.34
C ASP A 40 25.61 3.72 8.84
N CYS A 41 25.48 4.30 10.05
CA CYS A 41 24.21 4.74 10.62
C CYS A 41 23.95 6.21 10.30
N LYS A 42 23.14 6.48 9.26
CA LYS A 42 22.96 7.84 8.72
C LYS A 42 21.50 8.23 8.42
N GLU A 43 20.61 7.26 8.33
CA GLU A 43 19.18 7.46 8.11
C GLU A 43 18.36 7.00 9.31
N VAL A 44 17.15 7.54 9.45
CA VAL A 44 16.23 7.19 10.55
C VAL A 44 16.03 5.67 10.69
N HIS A 45 15.99 4.93 9.59
CA HIS A 45 15.81 3.48 9.63
C HIS A 45 17.03 2.74 10.17
N ASP A 46 18.24 3.27 9.98
CA ASP A 46 19.47 2.73 10.58
C ASP A 46 19.41 2.86 12.10
N PHE A 47 18.98 4.03 12.61
CA PHE A 47 18.75 4.23 14.04
C PHE A 47 17.66 3.30 14.57
N ALA A 48 16.54 3.17 13.84
CA ALA A 48 15.44 2.30 14.24
C ALA A 48 15.89 0.83 14.35
N THR A 49 16.58 0.32 13.33
CA THR A 49 17.07 -1.06 13.34
C THR A 49 18.12 -1.28 14.43
N ILE A 50 19.16 -0.45 14.53
CA ILE A 50 20.23 -0.67 15.51
C ILE A 50 19.72 -0.62 16.96
N PHE A 51 18.76 0.24 17.28
CA PHE A 51 18.09 0.23 18.59
C PHE A 51 17.17 -0.99 18.75
N GLY A 52 16.37 -1.32 17.73
CA GLY A 52 15.47 -2.47 17.74
C GLY A 52 16.19 -3.81 17.92
N TYR A 53 17.49 -3.87 17.59
CA TYR A 53 18.37 -5.02 17.78
C TYR A 53 19.36 -4.87 18.95
N GLY A 54 19.07 -3.96 19.90
CA GLY A 54 19.62 -4.02 21.25
C GLY A 54 20.71 -3.01 21.59
N CYS A 55 21.01 -2.04 20.71
CA CYS A 55 21.92 -0.93 21.01
C CYS A 55 21.35 -0.01 22.11
N ASP A 56 22.19 0.48 23.02
CA ASP A 56 21.83 1.44 24.07
C ASP A 56 22.13 2.89 23.68
N GLY A 57 23.09 3.11 22.78
CA GLY A 57 23.44 4.43 22.25
C GLY A 57 24.32 4.34 21.01
N VAL A 58 24.17 5.29 20.09
CA VAL A 58 24.91 5.29 18.82
C VAL A 58 25.56 6.65 18.59
N CYS A 59 26.83 6.62 18.18
CA CYS A 59 27.57 7.77 17.66
C CYS A 59 27.69 7.63 16.13
N PRO A 60 26.90 8.37 15.34
CA PRO A 60 26.92 8.31 13.87
C PRO A 60 28.05 9.17 13.31
N TYR A 61 29.31 8.85 13.65
CA TYR A 61 30.44 9.75 13.48
C TYR A 61 30.66 10.21 12.03
N VAL A 62 30.53 9.31 11.04
CA VAL A 62 30.69 9.67 9.61
C VAL A 62 29.60 10.63 9.13
N ALA A 63 28.38 10.51 9.65
CA ALA A 63 27.31 11.46 9.31
C ALA A 63 27.62 12.86 9.85
N TYR A 64 28.18 12.96 11.06
CA TYR A 64 28.63 14.24 11.61
C TYR A 64 29.80 14.83 10.82
N GLU A 65 30.81 14.03 10.48
CA GLU A 65 31.94 14.46 9.65
C GLU A 65 31.47 14.96 8.27
N ALA A 66 30.52 14.25 7.65
CA ALA A 66 29.95 14.67 6.37
C ALA A 66 29.22 16.02 6.48
N LEU A 67 28.46 16.25 7.55
CA LEU A 67 27.78 17.53 7.78
C LEU A 67 28.76 18.68 7.98
N CYS A 68 29.80 18.49 8.81
CA CYS A 68 30.81 19.52 9.07
C CYS A 68 31.59 19.84 7.80
N LYS A 69 31.95 18.82 7.00
CA LYS A 69 32.59 19.02 5.69
C LYS A 69 31.70 19.81 4.73
N MET A 70 30.43 19.44 4.60
CA MET A 70 29.48 20.18 3.75
C MET A 70 29.30 21.63 4.19
N ASN A 71 29.40 21.89 5.49
CA ASN A 71 29.34 23.24 6.04
C ASN A 71 30.59 24.05 5.70
N ALA A 72 31.77 23.48 5.92
CA ALA A 72 33.06 24.10 5.59
C ALA A 72 33.20 24.41 4.09
N GLU A 73 32.59 23.60 3.21
CA GLU A 73 32.54 23.81 1.76
C GLU A 73 31.44 24.80 1.32
N GLY A 74 30.66 25.39 2.24
CA GLY A 74 29.61 26.36 1.95
C GLY A 74 28.35 25.78 1.29
N LEU A 75 28.24 24.44 1.18
CA LEU A 75 27.12 23.76 0.51
C LEU A 75 25.80 23.93 1.27
N ILE A 76 25.87 23.96 2.61
CA ILE A 76 24.70 24.14 3.47
C ILE A 76 24.17 25.56 3.35
N GLU A 77 25.04 26.56 3.45
CA GLU A 77 24.66 27.97 3.33
C GLU A 77 24.04 28.26 1.96
N ALA A 78 24.66 27.78 0.88
CA ALA A 78 24.15 27.96 -0.48
C ALA A 78 22.72 27.43 -0.67
N LYS A 79 22.35 26.35 0.03
CA LYS A 79 21.03 25.72 -0.07
C LYS A 79 20.02 26.29 0.91
N ALA A 80 20.42 26.46 2.18
CA ALA A 80 19.54 26.95 3.25
C ALA A 80 19.37 28.48 3.21
N LYS A 81 20.24 29.19 2.49
CA LYS A 81 20.33 30.66 2.47
C LYS A 81 20.51 31.27 3.86
N GLN A 82 21.23 30.54 4.72
CA GLN A 82 21.50 30.89 6.11
C GLN A 82 22.76 30.13 6.59
N GLU A 83 23.58 30.80 7.40
CA GLU A 83 24.73 30.20 8.08
C GLU A 83 24.33 29.33 9.28
N TYR A 84 25.10 28.27 9.52
CA TYR A 84 24.95 27.39 10.67
C TYR A 84 26.32 27.05 11.25
N THR A 85 26.41 26.95 12.58
CA THR A 85 27.57 26.33 13.22
C THR A 85 27.48 24.80 13.15
N ASP A 86 28.62 24.11 13.22
CA ASP A 86 28.65 22.64 13.20
C ASP A 86 27.81 22.03 14.33
N ASP A 87 27.86 22.61 15.53
CA ASP A 87 27.02 22.19 16.67
C ASP A 87 25.52 22.31 16.39
N GLN A 88 25.10 23.39 15.70
CA GLN A 88 23.72 23.56 15.30
C GLN A 88 23.31 22.49 14.28
N LEU A 89 24.18 22.17 13.31
CA LEU A 89 23.92 21.13 12.31
C LEU A 89 23.80 19.74 12.96
N MET A 90 24.73 19.37 13.84
CA MET A 90 24.69 18.11 14.57
C MET A 90 23.45 18.00 15.45
N SER A 91 23.07 19.09 16.12
CA SER A 91 21.85 19.16 16.95
C SER A 91 20.58 19.01 16.10
N ASN A 92 20.50 19.69 14.95
CA ASN A 92 19.38 19.59 14.02
C ASN A 92 19.24 18.18 13.45
N TYR A 93 20.36 17.56 13.06
CA TYR A 93 20.39 16.18 12.60
C TYR A 93 19.88 15.21 13.68
N ARG A 94 20.38 15.32 14.91
CA ARG A 94 19.92 14.50 16.05
C ARG A 94 18.43 14.68 16.31
N LYS A 95 17.93 15.93 16.27
CA LYS A 95 16.50 16.23 16.45
C LYS A 95 15.65 15.60 15.34
N ALA A 96 16.11 15.68 14.09
CA ALA A 96 15.43 15.07 12.94
C ALA A 96 15.41 13.53 13.05
N ALA A 97 16.54 12.92 13.39
CA ALA A 97 16.65 11.48 13.62
C ALA A 97 15.74 11.01 14.77
N ALA A 98 15.74 11.72 15.90
CA ALA A 98 14.88 11.42 17.04
C ALA A 98 13.39 11.53 16.69
N LYS A 99 12.97 12.60 15.99
CA LYS A 99 11.59 12.75 15.51
C LYS A 99 11.20 11.62 14.54
N GLY A 100 12.11 11.25 13.65
CA GLY A 100 11.91 10.12 12.73
C GLY A 100 11.76 8.79 13.47
N LEU A 101 12.58 8.54 14.49
CA LEU A 101 12.52 7.34 15.32
C LEU A 101 11.19 7.25 16.07
N LEU A 102 10.73 8.35 16.68
CA LEU A 102 9.40 8.41 17.30
C LEU A 102 8.29 8.06 16.30
N LYS A 103 8.40 8.54 15.05
CA LYS A 103 7.45 8.20 13.97
C LYS A 103 7.48 6.71 13.61
N VAL A 104 8.65 6.07 13.61
CA VAL A 104 8.76 4.61 13.36
C VAL A 104 8.15 3.82 14.51
N MET A 105 8.46 4.17 15.76
CA MET A 105 7.92 3.50 16.94
C MET A 105 6.39 3.59 17.02
N SER A 106 5.82 4.76 16.70
CA SER A 106 4.37 4.97 16.74
C SER A 106 3.60 4.12 15.72
N LYS A 107 4.25 3.61 14.67
CA LYS A 107 3.60 2.72 13.68
C LYS A 107 3.03 1.45 14.31
N MET A 108 3.70 0.97 15.36
CA MET A 108 3.32 -0.22 16.13
C MET A 108 2.66 0.15 17.48
N GLY A 109 2.32 1.42 17.69
CA GLY A 109 1.77 1.90 18.97
C GLY A 109 2.78 1.93 20.12
N ILE A 110 4.09 1.83 19.86
CA ILE A 110 5.12 1.81 20.91
C ILE A 110 5.47 3.24 21.31
N SER A 111 5.31 3.58 22.60
CA SER A 111 5.51 4.95 23.09
C SER A 111 6.90 5.22 23.68
N THR A 112 7.68 4.19 24.04
CA THR A 112 8.98 4.37 24.72
C THR A 112 10.12 3.66 24.00
N LEU A 113 11.28 4.33 23.90
CA LEU A 113 12.48 3.73 23.30
C LEU A 113 12.97 2.53 24.09
N GLN A 114 12.76 2.54 25.41
CA GLN A 114 13.10 1.42 26.29
C GLN A 114 12.35 0.14 25.93
N SER A 115 11.06 0.24 25.59
CA SER A 115 10.26 -0.91 25.14
C SER A 115 10.58 -1.31 23.69
N TYR A 116 10.96 -0.34 22.86
CA TYR A 116 11.32 -0.61 21.46
C TYR A 116 12.69 -1.31 21.33
N LYS A 117 13.63 -0.99 22.21
CA LYS A 117 14.99 -1.53 22.19
C LYS A 117 14.98 -3.05 22.39
N GLY A 118 15.55 -3.78 21.44
CA GLY A 118 15.58 -5.25 21.47
C GLY A 118 14.22 -5.92 21.17
N ALA A 119 13.17 -5.16 20.84
CA ALA A 119 11.85 -5.72 20.53
C ALA A 119 11.79 -6.39 19.16
N GLN A 120 12.75 -6.12 18.27
CA GLN A 120 12.84 -6.69 16.93
C GLN A 120 11.53 -6.57 16.12
N VAL A 121 10.89 -5.40 16.16
CA VAL A 121 9.67 -5.09 15.37
C VAL A 121 9.99 -4.84 13.88
N PHE A 122 10.66 -5.82 13.29
CA PHE A 122 11.12 -5.82 11.90
C PHE A 122 10.90 -7.22 11.32
N GLU A 123 10.82 -7.27 10.00
CA GLU A 123 10.88 -8.53 9.26
C GLU A 123 12.10 -8.50 8.33
N ALA A 124 12.84 -9.61 8.30
CA ALA A 124 13.93 -9.78 7.36
C ALA A 124 13.39 -10.38 6.05
N VAL A 125 13.76 -9.77 4.94
CA VAL A 125 13.43 -10.26 3.59
C VAL A 125 14.74 -10.42 2.84
N GLY A 126 15.08 -11.65 2.46
CA GLY A 126 16.33 -11.89 1.72
C GLY A 126 17.56 -12.11 2.61
N LEU A 127 17.41 -12.49 3.89
CA LEU A 127 18.50 -12.90 4.78
C LEU A 127 18.40 -14.39 5.12
N ALA A 128 19.50 -15.12 5.03
CA ALA A 128 19.55 -16.53 5.38
C ALA A 128 19.34 -16.76 6.89
N ASP A 129 18.80 -17.94 7.23
CA ASP A 129 18.57 -18.34 8.63
C ASP A 129 19.85 -18.25 9.47
N GLU A 130 21.01 -18.64 8.93
CA GLU A 130 22.28 -18.55 9.67
C GLU A 130 22.65 -17.13 10.12
N VAL A 131 22.31 -16.11 9.32
CA VAL A 131 22.56 -14.70 9.64
C VAL A 131 21.59 -14.25 10.72
N VAL A 132 20.30 -14.61 10.56
CA VAL A 132 19.25 -14.29 11.53
C VAL A 132 19.52 -14.98 12.88
N ASP A 133 19.83 -16.27 12.89
CA ASP A 133 20.11 -17.03 14.10
C ASP A 133 21.32 -16.47 14.86
N ARG A 134 22.34 -16.00 14.13
CA ARG A 134 23.54 -15.45 14.75
C ARG A 134 23.32 -14.05 15.30
N CYS A 135 22.70 -13.17 14.52
CA CYS A 135 22.68 -11.73 14.75
C CYS A 135 21.32 -11.19 15.22
N PHE A 136 20.22 -11.83 14.84
CA PHE A 136 18.85 -11.30 14.94
C PHE A 136 17.85 -12.38 15.40
N THR A 137 18.29 -13.26 16.33
CA THR A 137 17.53 -14.45 16.74
C THR A 137 16.07 -14.10 17.06
N GLY A 138 15.12 -14.77 16.43
CA GLY A 138 13.68 -14.54 16.59
C GLY A 138 13.05 -13.57 15.58
N THR A 139 13.83 -12.90 14.73
CA THR A 139 13.28 -12.15 13.59
C THR A 139 12.79 -13.11 12.51
N THR A 140 11.60 -12.88 11.98
CA THR A 140 11.04 -13.66 10.87
C THR A 140 11.86 -13.44 9.58
N THR A 141 12.18 -14.54 8.87
CA THR A 141 12.77 -14.52 7.51
C THR A 141 12.17 -15.58 6.58
N ARG A 142 10.93 -15.36 6.13
CA ARG A 142 10.10 -16.40 5.45
C ARG A 142 10.69 -16.97 4.16
N ILE A 143 11.53 -16.20 3.48
CA ILE A 143 12.08 -16.57 2.17
C ILE A 143 13.60 -16.79 2.17
N GLN A 144 14.24 -16.74 3.34
CA GLN A 144 15.70 -16.82 3.48
C GLN A 144 16.42 -15.85 2.53
N GLY A 145 17.65 -16.16 2.10
CA GLY A 145 18.37 -15.37 1.10
C GLY A 145 19.88 -15.29 1.33
N THR A 146 20.35 -14.07 1.55
CA THR A 146 21.77 -13.69 1.64
C THR A 146 22.40 -14.29 2.89
N ASP A 147 23.46 -15.08 2.70
CA ASP A 147 24.29 -15.71 3.73
C ASP A 147 25.50 -14.83 4.10
N PHE A 148 26.32 -15.27 5.07
CA PHE A 148 27.52 -14.51 5.47
C PHE A 148 28.54 -14.35 4.34
N GLU A 149 28.65 -15.32 3.44
CA GLU A 149 29.55 -15.28 2.28
C GLU A 149 29.12 -14.19 1.28
N ALA A 150 27.82 -14.08 0.99
CA ALA A 150 27.30 -13.04 0.13
C ALA A 150 27.45 -11.64 0.76
N ILE A 151 27.27 -11.51 2.09
CA ILE A 151 27.55 -10.27 2.82
C ILE A 151 29.04 -9.92 2.73
N TYR A 152 29.94 -10.90 2.93
CA TYR A 152 31.38 -10.69 2.82
C TYR A 152 31.78 -10.17 1.43
N ARG A 153 31.23 -10.75 0.36
CA ARG A 153 31.47 -10.29 -1.02
C ARG A 153 31.03 -8.85 -1.27
N ASP A 154 29.92 -8.43 -0.68
CA ASP A 154 29.50 -7.03 -0.75
C ASP A 154 30.49 -6.11 -0.04
N LEU A 155 30.91 -6.49 1.17
CA LEU A 155 31.89 -5.72 1.94
C LEU A 155 33.20 -5.59 1.18
N GLU A 156 33.68 -6.68 0.58
CA GLU A 156 34.88 -6.66 -0.25
C GLU A 156 34.71 -5.71 -1.45
N ARG A 157 33.57 -5.76 -2.15
CA ARG A 157 33.29 -4.85 -3.27
C ARG A 157 33.26 -3.39 -2.85
N PHE A 158 32.58 -3.07 -1.74
CA PHE A 158 32.53 -1.70 -1.21
C PHE A 158 33.92 -1.23 -0.77
N HIS A 159 34.69 -2.10 -0.12
CA HIS A 159 36.05 -1.82 0.31
C HIS A 159 36.98 -1.53 -0.86
N GLN A 160 36.98 -2.38 -1.89
CA GLN A 160 37.76 -2.18 -3.11
C GLN A 160 37.36 -0.91 -3.87
N SER A 161 36.08 -0.53 -3.81
CA SER A 161 35.59 0.71 -4.42
C SER A 161 36.05 1.96 -3.66
N ALA A 162 36.13 1.88 -2.32
CA ALA A 162 36.61 2.97 -1.47
C ALA A 162 38.14 3.09 -1.43
N TYR A 163 38.85 1.96 -1.60
CA TYR A 163 40.31 1.85 -1.62
C TYR A 163 40.79 1.18 -2.91
N PRO A 164 40.66 1.84 -4.08
CA PRO A 164 41.08 1.27 -5.35
C PRO A 164 42.60 1.05 -5.37
N LYS A 165 43.06 -0.05 -6.00
CA LYS A 165 44.49 -0.39 -6.13
C LYS A 165 45.28 0.58 -7.03
N HIS A 166 44.59 1.37 -7.83
CA HIS A 166 45.17 2.38 -8.70
C HIS A 166 44.49 3.72 -8.40
N ASP A 167 45.30 4.75 -8.14
CA ASP A 167 44.85 6.12 -7.92
C ASP A 167 44.23 6.67 -9.21
N ASN A 168 42.92 6.50 -9.36
CA ASN A 168 42.17 7.25 -10.34
C ASN A 168 41.56 8.46 -9.64
N LEU A 169 42.37 9.51 -9.49
CA LEU A 169 42.08 10.72 -8.70
C LEU A 169 40.83 11.47 -9.18
N ASP A 170 40.34 11.19 -10.39
CA ASP A 170 39.19 11.85 -11.02
C ASP A 170 37.84 11.14 -10.83
N ALA A 171 37.82 9.95 -10.20
CA ALA A 171 36.56 9.25 -9.94
C ALA A 171 35.83 9.86 -8.72
N PRO A 172 34.55 10.27 -8.82
CA PRO A 172 33.81 10.77 -7.67
C PRO A 172 33.68 9.67 -6.61
N LEU A 173 34.15 9.98 -5.38
CA LEU A 173 34.15 9.09 -4.22
C LEU A 173 32.73 8.64 -3.80
N VAL A 174 31.70 9.45 -4.08
CA VAL A 174 30.29 9.14 -3.77
C VAL A 174 29.47 9.26 -5.05
N ARG A 175 28.79 8.17 -5.43
CA ARG A 175 27.91 8.12 -6.61
C ARG A 175 26.46 8.26 -6.19
N ASN A 176 25.64 8.87 -7.06
CA ASN A 176 24.19 8.84 -6.90
C ASN A 176 23.66 7.57 -7.55
N ASP A 177 23.45 6.54 -6.72
CA ASP A 177 23.01 5.22 -7.19
C ASP A 177 21.54 5.20 -7.66
N GLY A 178 20.80 6.30 -7.56
CA GLY A 178 19.42 6.37 -8.07
C GLY A 178 18.39 5.61 -7.21
N GLN A 179 18.67 5.36 -5.94
CA GLN A 179 17.75 4.62 -5.04
C GLN A 179 16.36 5.27 -4.90
N PHE A 180 16.30 6.61 -4.86
CA PHE A 180 15.05 7.37 -4.69
C PHE A 180 14.43 7.84 -6.01
N HIS A 181 15.28 8.18 -6.97
CA HIS A 181 14.90 8.70 -8.29
C HIS A 181 15.68 7.94 -9.35
N TYR A 182 15.01 7.59 -10.45
CA TYR A 182 15.65 6.95 -11.58
C TYR A 182 16.89 7.76 -12.03
N ARG A 183 18.00 7.05 -12.21
CA ARG A 183 19.24 7.55 -12.80
C ARG A 183 19.70 6.55 -13.85
N ASP A 184 20.18 7.07 -14.97
CA ASP A 184 20.75 6.21 -16.00
C ASP A 184 22.00 5.50 -15.45
N GLY A 185 22.09 4.20 -15.67
CA GLY A 185 23.13 3.34 -15.07
C GLY A 185 23.05 3.13 -13.55
N GLY A 186 22.00 3.62 -12.87
CA GLY A 186 21.77 3.43 -11.44
C GLY A 186 20.95 2.18 -11.10
N GLU A 187 20.40 2.16 -9.89
CA GLU A 187 19.50 1.14 -9.36
C GLU A 187 18.31 0.90 -10.31
N ALA A 188 17.86 -0.35 -10.41
CA ALA A 188 16.73 -0.69 -11.27
C ALA A 188 15.41 -0.14 -10.70
N HIS A 189 14.54 0.36 -11.57
CA HIS A 189 13.17 0.80 -11.22
C HIS A 189 12.16 0.12 -12.12
N LEU A 190 11.00 -0.25 -11.56
CA LEU A 190 9.87 -0.73 -12.37
C LEU A 190 9.37 0.32 -13.38
N ASN A 191 9.51 1.61 -13.04
CA ASN A 191 9.06 2.71 -13.88
C ASN A 191 10.27 3.32 -14.60
N THR A 192 10.56 2.83 -15.81
CA THR A 192 11.65 3.32 -16.67
C THR A 192 11.12 4.31 -17.71
N PRO A 193 11.94 5.27 -18.20
CA PRO A 193 11.52 6.18 -19.26
C PRO A 193 10.98 5.46 -20.50
N VAL A 194 11.63 4.35 -20.89
CA VAL A 194 11.22 3.53 -22.05
C VAL A 194 9.86 2.87 -21.81
N GLY A 195 9.64 2.27 -20.64
CA GLY A 195 8.35 1.68 -20.27
C GLY A 195 7.24 2.73 -20.24
N LEU A 196 7.50 3.90 -19.68
CA LEU A 196 6.55 5.02 -19.60
C LEU A 196 6.06 5.47 -20.98
N VAL A 197 7.00 5.73 -21.90
CA VAL A 197 6.66 6.20 -23.26
C VAL A 197 5.84 5.17 -24.01
N ASN A 198 6.26 3.90 -23.98
CA ASN A 198 5.52 2.84 -24.68
C ASN A 198 4.10 2.64 -24.10
N LEU A 199 3.94 2.73 -22.77
CA LEU A 199 2.63 2.65 -22.14
C LEU A 199 1.72 3.81 -22.56
N GLN A 200 2.24 5.04 -22.60
CA GLN A 200 1.48 6.21 -23.06
C GLN A 200 1.08 6.11 -24.53
N VAL A 201 1.99 5.63 -25.40
CA VAL A 201 1.68 5.39 -26.81
C VAL A 201 0.60 4.31 -26.93
N ALA A 202 0.76 3.18 -26.24
CA ALA A 202 -0.20 2.07 -26.27
C ALA A 202 -1.62 2.54 -25.88
N ALA A 203 -1.75 3.31 -24.81
CA ALA A 203 -3.02 3.83 -24.33
C ALA A 203 -3.65 4.85 -25.29
N ARG A 204 -2.85 5.77 -25.86
CA ARG A 204 -3.36 6.84 -26.74
C ARG A 204 -3.75 6.34 -28.13
N THR A 205 -3.02 5.38 -28.67
CA THR A 205 -3.23 4.88 -30.05
C THR A 205 -3.87 3.49 -30.10
N ASN A 206 -4.20 2.92 -28.94
CA ASN A 206 -4.66 1.54 -28.80
C ASN A 206 -3.72 0.51 -29.46
N SER A 207 -2.40 0.77 -29.39
CA SER A 207 -1.40 -0.03 -30.08
C SER A 207 -0.96 -1.25 -29.27
N ARG A 208 -1.33 -2.45 -29.76
CA ARG A 208 -0.87 -3.74 -29.22
C ARG A 208 0.65 -3.88 -29.23
N ASP A 209 1.32 -3.39 -30.27
CA ASP A 209 2.79 -3.45 -30.38
C ASP A 209 3.49 -2.59 -29.33
N ALA A 210 2.99 -1.37 -29.09
CA ALA A 210 3.52 -0.51 -28.04
C ALA A 210 3.27 -1.13 -26.65
N TYR A 211 2.10 -1.73 -26.44
CA TYR A 211 1.81 -2.45 -25.19
C TYR A 211 2.78 -3.61 -24.98
N LYS A 212 3.04 -4.42 -26.01
CA LYS A 212 3.98 -5.55 -25.93
C LYS A 212 5.40 -5.10 -25.60
N LYS A 213 5.86 -3.97 -26.16
CA LYS A 213 7.16 -3.37 -25.80
C LYS A 213 7.19 -2.93 -24.33
N PHE A 214 6.11 -2.28 -23.87
CA PHE A 214 5.95 -1.88 -22.47
C PHE A 214 5.93 -3.08 -21.51
N SER A 215 5.13 -4.10 -21.81
CA SER A 215 4.99 -5.28 -20.95
C SER A 215 6.30 -6.08 -20.90
N SER A 216 7.01 -6.21 -22.04
CA SER A 216 8.32 -6.84 -22.10
C SER A 216 9.36 -6.10 -21.23
N GLU A 217 9.49 -4.78 -21.39
CA GLU A 217 10.40 -3.96 -20.57
C GLU A 217 10.06 -4.07 -19.08
N THR A 218 8.78 -3.94 -18.72
CA THR A 218 8.33 -4.06 -17.33
C THR A 218 8.61 -5.45 -16.75
N ASN A 219 8.43 -6.50 -17.54
CA ASN A 219 8.72 -7.87 -17.14
C ASN A 219 10.23 -8.12 -16.94
N GLU A 220 11.10 -7.47 -17.72
CA GLU A 220 12.55 -7.50 -17.48
C GLU A 220 12.95 -6.75 -16.20
N GLN A 221 12.31 -5.61 -15.90
CA GLN A 221 12.54 -4.91 -14.63
C GLN A 221 12.04 -5.72 -13.42
N ASN A 222 10.87 -6.36 -13.54
CA ASN A 222 10.33 -7.26 -12.51
C ASN A 222 11.36 -8.32 -12.09
N LYS A 223 12.05 -8.96 -13.04
CA LYS A 223 13.10 -9.96 -12.75
C LYS A 223 14.26 -9.42 -11.89
N LYS A 224 14.47 -8.11 -11.87
CA LYS A 224 15.55 -7.46 -11.12
C LYS A 224 15.10 -6.99 -9.74
N VAL A 225 13.83 -6.62 -9.58
CA VAL A 225 13.38 -5.85 -8.40
C VAL A 225 12.18 -6.44 -7.65
N THR A 226 11.57 -7.54 -8.11
CA THR A 226 10.37 -8.12 -7.48
C THR A 226 10.44 -9.64 -7.29
N LEU A 227 9.66 -10.16 -6.33
CA LEU A 227 9.53 -11.59 -6.09
C LEU A 227 8.80 -12.28 -7.24
N ARG A 228 7.71 -11.71 -7.75
CA ARG A 228 7.02 -12.21 -8.96
C ARG A 228 7.91 -12.28 -10.20
N GLY A 229 8.97 -11.47 -10.26
CA GLY A 229 10.00 -11.54 -11.29
C GLY A 229 10.85 -12.81 -11.23
N GLN A 230 10.97 -13.42 -10.04
CA GLN A 230 11.66 -14.70 -9.83
C GLN A 230 10.78 -15.90 -10.18
N LEU A 231 9.50 -15.70 -10.51
CA LEU A 231 8.57 -16.76 -10.84
C LEU A 231 8.49 -17.01 -12.36
N LYS A 232 8.12 -18.22 -12.75
CA LYS A 232 7.76 -18.60 -14.13
C LYS A 232 6.46 -19.39 -14.11
N PHE A 233 5.72 -19.33 -15.21
CA PHE A 233 4.55 -20.19 -15.40
C PHE A 233 4.99 -21.61 -15.83
N LYS A 234 4.30 -22.61 -15.31
CA LYS A 234 4.38 -23.99 -15.79
C LYS A 234 3.28 -24.20 -16.83
N PHE A 235 3.62 -23.97 -18.09
CA PHE A 235 2.73 -24.26 -19.21
C PHE A 235 2.77 -25.74 -19.56
N ASP A 236 1.60 -26.30 -19.82
CA ASP A 236 1.42 -27.65 -20.36
C ASP A 236 0.71 -27.53 -21.71
N PRO A 237 1.44 -27.66 -22.84
CA PRO A 237 0.84 -27.55 -24.17
C PRO A 237 -0.30 -28.53 -24.44
N SER A 238 -0.38 -29.65 -23.70
CA SER A 238 -1.49 -30.60 -23.84
C SER A 238 -2.79 -30.12 -23.20
N LYS A 239 -2.71 -29.12 -22.30
CA LYS A 239 -3.85 -28.53 -21.60
C LYS A 239 -4.22 -27.14 -22.10
N SER A 240 -3.42 -26.53 -22.96
CA SER A 240 -3.73 -25.22 -23.52
C SER A 240 -5.01 -25.26 -24.34
N ILE A 241 -5.79 -24.20 -24.26
CA ILE A 241 -7.06 -24.06 -24.98
C ILE A 241 -6.98 -22.93 -26.03
N PRO A 242 -7.83 -22.96 -27.07
CA PRO A 242 -8.00 -21.84 -27.98
C PRO A 242 -8.39 -20.54 -27.24
N LEU A 243 -7.87 -19.40 -27.71
CA LEU A 243 -8.09 -18.09 -27.05
C LEU A 243 -9.56 -17.66 -27.06
N ASP A 244 -10.33 -18.10 -28.07
CA ASP A 244 -11.76 -17.89 -28.21
C ASP A 244 -12.60 -18.66 -27.17
N GLU A 245 -12.06 -19.70 -26.53
CA GLU A 245 -12.70 -20.36 -25.39
C GLU A 245 -12.51 -19.62 -24.06
N VAL A 246 -11.60 -18.65 -24.01
CA VAL A 246 -11.35 -17.82 -22.82
C VAL A 246 -12.38 -16.69 -22.76
N GLU A 247 -12.93 -16.45 -21.56
CA GLU A 247 -13.88 -15.37 -21.30
C GLU A 247 -13.42 -14.02 -21.91
N PRO A 248 -14.35 -13.21 -22.41
CA PRO A 248 -14.00 -11.99 -23.15
C PRO A 248 -13.37 -10.94 -22.22
N VAL A 249 -12.59 -10.03 -22.81
CA VAL A 249 -11.95 -8.92 -22.08
C VAL A 249 -12.94 -8.11 -21.25
N SER A 250 -14.20 -8.00 -21.70
CA SER A 250 -15.28 -7.28 -21.01
C SER A 250 -15.66 -7.88 -19.65
N GLU A 251 -15.42 -9.18 -19.42
CA GLU A 251 -15.63 -9.80 -18.11
C GLU A 251 -14.40 -9.66 -17.20
N ILE A 252 -13.20 -9.76 -17.78
CA ILE A 252 -11.94 -9.61 -17.03
C ILE A 252 -11.79 -8.20 -16.47
N VAL A 253 -12.10 -7.16 -17.25
CA VAL A 253 -11.94 -5.76 -16.78
C VAL A 253 -12.84 -5.39 -15.60
N LYS A 254 -13.94 -6.13 -15.35
CA LYS A 254 -14.81 -5.93 -14.18
C LYS A 254 -14.09 -6.27 -12.87
N ARG A 255 -13.02 -7.07 -12.93
CA ARG A 255 -12.15 -7.40 -11.79
C ARG A 255 -11.09 -6.33 -11.53
N PHE A 256 -11.02 -5.29 -12.36
CA PHE A 256 -10.05 -4.22 -12.21
C PHE A 256 -10.64 -3.05 -11.44
N ALA A 257 -9.86 -2.55 -10.50
CA ALA A 257 -10.16 -1.33 -9.77
C ALA A 257 -9.02 -0.32 -9.93
N THR A 258 -9.35 0.97 -10.06
CA THR A 258 -8.32 2.00 -9.89
C THR A 258 -8.06 2.23 -8.41
N GLY A 259 -6.81 2.27 -8.00
CA GLY A 259 -6.41 2.41 -6.60
C GLY A 259 -6.92 3.71 -5.97
N ALA A 260 -7.09 3.67 -4.65
CA ALA A 260 -7.52 4.78 -3.82
C ALA A 260 -6.57 6.00 -3.89
N MET A 261 -6.88 6.99 -4.71
CA MET A 261 -6.06 8.19 -4.91
C MET A 261 -6.90 9.43 -4.65
N SER A 262 -6.66 10.10 -3.52
CA SER A 262 -7.54 11.17 -3.04
C SER A 262 -7.63 12.35 -4.00
N LEU A 263 -8.85 12.88 -4.19
CA LEU A 263 -9.06 14.25 -4.65
C LEU A 263 -8.27 15.22 -3.76
N GLY A 264 -7.37 16.01 -4.36
CA GLY A 264 -6.38 16.84 -3.67
C GLY A 264 -4.94 16.33 -3.87
N SER A 265 -4.72 15.02 -3.77
CA SER A 265 -3.44 14.42 -4.18
C SER A 265 -3.30 14.47 -5.71
N ILE A 266 -4.34 14.01 -6.41
CA ILE A 266 -4.51 14.18 -7.85
C ILE A 266 -5.51 15.29 -8.14
N SER A 267 -5.42 15.85 -9.35
CA SER A 267 -6.33 16.88 -9.84
C SER A 267 -7.75 16.33 -10.00
N GLN A 268 -8.74 17.24 -10.03
CA GLN A 268 -10.13 16.89 -10.30
C GLN A 268 -10.26 16.17 -11.65
N GLU A 269 -9.57 16.68 -12.67
CA GLU A 269 -9.60 16.14 -14.03
C GLU A 269 -9.11 14.69 -14.07
N ALA A 270 -7.98 14.39 -13.42
CA ALA A 270 -7.45 13.03 -13.34
C ALA A 270 -8.39 12.11 -12.55
N HIS A 271 -8.98 12.60 -11.46
CA HIS A 271 -9.87 11.82 -10.61
C HIS A 271 -11.19 11.48 -11.32
N GLU A 272 -11.82 12.44 -11.99
CA GLU A 272 -13.06 12.24 -12.74
C GLU A 272 -12.82 11.36 -13.98
N THR A 273 -11.68 11.53 -14.67
CA THR A 273 -11.29 10.69 -15.82
C THR A 273 -11.22 9.21 -15.44
N LEU A 274 -10.64 8.88 -14.28
CA LEU A 274 -10.60 7.50 -13.79
C LEU A 274 -12.00 6.96 -13.51
N ALA A 275 -12.87 7.76 -12.88
CA ALA A 275 -14.23 7.32 -12.59
C ALA A 275 -15.04 7.04 -13.86
N VAL A 276 -15.00 7.95 -14.84
CA VAL A 276 -15.69 7.76 -16.13
C VAL A 276 -15.17 6.52 -16.84
N ALA A 277 -13.86 6.32 -16.89
CA ALA A 277 -13.27 5.16 -17.54
C ALA A 277 -13.71 3.85 -16.88
N MET A 278 -13.60 3.75 -15.55
CA MET A 278 -13.91 2.52 -14.84
C MET A 278 -15.40 2.18 -14.88
N ASN A 279 -16.27 3.18 -14.71
CA ASN A 279 -17.71 2.96 -14.82
C ASN A 279 -18.11 2.50 -16.22
N SER A 280 -17.45 3.02 -17.27
CA SER A 280 -17.69 2.59 -18.65
C SER A 280 -17.20 1.16 -18.94
N LEU A 281 -16.20 0.67 -18.20
CA LEU A 281 -15.71 -0.71 -18.28
C LEU A 281 -16.54 -1.69 -17.44
N GLY A 282 -17.38 -1.21 -16.53
CA GLY A 282 -17.98 -2.04 -15.47
C GLY A 282 -16.98 -2.48 -14.39
N GLY A 283 -15.77 -1.90 -14.38
CA GLY A 283 -14.85 -2.01 -13.27
C GLY A 283 -15.17 -0.95 -12.20
N ARG A 284 -14.24 -0.70 -11.28
CA ARG A 284 -14.51 0.20 -10.14
C ARG A 284 -13.44 1.27 -9.95
N SER A 285 -13.83 2.52 -9.73
CA SER A 285 -12.91 3.57 -9.27
C SER A 285 -13.06 3.84 -7.78
N ASN A 286 -12.03 4.40 -7.16
CA ASN A 286 -11.98 4.62 -5.71
C ASN A 286 -11.63 6.07 -5.40
N THR A 287 -12.40 6.70 -4.51
CA THR A 287 -12.24 8.13 -4.15
C THR A 287 -10.92 8.46 -3.46
N GLY A 288 -10.29 7.46 -2.84
CA GLY A 288 -9.31 7.71 -1.80
C GLY A 288 -9.87 8.53 -0.64
N GLU A 289 -8.96 9.08 0.17
CA GLU A 289 -9.26 9.73 1.46
C GLU A 289 -9.73 11.19 1.34
N GLY A 290 -10.14 11.62 0.14
CA GLY A 290 -10.31 13.03 -0.19
C GLY A 290 -11.72 13.58 -0.12
N GLY A 291 -12.70 12.74 0.19
CA GLY A 291 -14.11 13.00 -0.12
C GLY A 291 -14.40 12.90 -1.62
N GLU A 292 -15.63 13.22 -2.00
CA GLU A 292 -16.06 13.30 -3.40
C GLU A 292 -17.14 14.38 -3.54
N ASP A 293 -17.07 15.16 -4.62
CA ASP A 293 -18.04 16.21 -4.89
C ASP A 293 -19.44 15.60 -5.16
N PRO A 294 -20.47 15.95 -4.37
CA PRO A 294 -21.83 15.44 -4.55
C PRO A 294 -22.42 15.66 -5.94
N LYS A 295 -21.94 16.66 -6.69
CA LYS A 295 -22.36 16.90 -8.09
C LYS A 295 -22.07 15.72 -9.02
N ARG A 296 -21.15 14.83 -8.63
CA ARG A 296 -20.77 13.63 -9.40
C ARG A 296 -21.72 12.46 -9.19
N PHE A 297 -22.58 12.49 -8.17
CA PHE A 297 -23.37 11.31 -7.77
C PHE A 297 -24.50 10.97 -8.76
N THR A 298 -24.88 11.93 -9.60
CA THR A 298 -25.97 11.78 -10.58
C THR A 298 -25.47 11.46 -11.99
N ASP A 299 -24.16 11.35 -12.22
CA ASP A 299 -23.59 11.06 -13.54
C ASP A 299 -22.46 10.02 -13.49
N ASN A 300 -21.86 9.75 -14.66
CA ASN A 300 -20.85 8.71 -14.84
C ASN A 300 -19.50 9.03 -14.15
N ARG A 301 -19.37 10.16 -13.43
CA ARG A 301 -18.17 10.53 -12.68
C ARG A 301 -18.21 10.06 -11.22
N ARG A 302 -19.31 9.48 -10.73
CA ARG A 302 -19.38 8.90 -9.37
C ARG A 302 -18.38 7.75 -9.22
N SER A 303 -17.56 7.77 -8.18
CA SER A 303 -16.69 6.61 -7.90
C SER A 303 -17.48 5.46 -7.25
N ALA A 304 -17.35 4.24 -7.76
CA ALA A 304 -18.04 3.08 -7.18
C ALA A 304 -17.58 2.78 -5.74
N ILE A 305 -16.27 2.93 -5.47
CA ILE A 305 -15.68 2.69 -4.15
C ILE A 305 -15.49 4.01 -3.41
N LYS A 306 -16.06 4.11 -2.22
CA LYS A 306 -15.91 5.25 -1.30
C LYS A 306 -15.00 4.85 -0.15
N GLN A 307 -13.94 5.61 0.13
CA GLN A 307 -12.99 5.27 1.18
C GLN A 307 -13.32 5.97 2.51
N VAL A 308 -13.25 5.20 3.60
CA VAL A 308 -13.33 5.69 4.98
C VAL A 308 -11.94 5.50 5.60
N ALA A 309 -11.25 6.61 5.86
CA ALA A 309 -9.91 6.64 6.45
C ALA A 309 -9.91 7.43 7.76
N SER A 310 -8.82 7.36 8.53
CA SER A 310 -8.71 7.92 9.88
C SER A 310 -9.15 9.38 10.03
N GLY A 311 -8.86 10.24 9.05
CA GLY A 311 -9.26 11.65 9.07
C GLY A 311 -10.76 11.92 8.79
N ARG A 312 -11.52 10.92 8.34
CA ARG A 312 -12.95 11.02 7.94
C ARG A 312 -13.27 12.19 6.99
N PHE A 313 -12.29 12.67 6.23
CA PHE A 313 -12.48 13.77 5.29
C PHE A 313 -13.54 13.44 4.24
N GLY A 314 -14.58 14.28 4.17
CA GLY A 314 -15.68 14.14 3.23
C GLY A 314 -16.60 12.93 3.47
N VAL A 315 -16.43 12.22 4.60
CA VAL A 315 -17.32 11.11 4.96
C VAL A 315 -18.62 11.69 5.53
N THR A 316 -19.69 11.61 4.76
CA THR A 316 -21.04 12.05 5.10
C THR A 316 -22.04 10.94 4.80
N SER A 317 -23.26 10.99 5.37
CA SER A 317 -24.31 10.01 5.07
C SER A 317 -24.62 9.94 3.57
N HIS A 318 -24.73 11.09 2.90
CA HIS A 318 -24.96 11.18 1.46
C HIS A 318 -23.80 10.62 0.63
N TYR A 319 -22.54 10.79 1.08
CA TYR A 319 -21.36 10.19 0.45
C TYR A 319 -21.40 8.66 0.54
N LEU A 320 -21.72 8.11 1.72
CA LEU A 320 -21.80 6.66 1.95
C LEU A 320 -22.96 6.02 1.16
N ALA A 321 -24.14 6.67 1.13
CA ALA A 321 -25.32 6.23 0.39
C ALA A 321 -25.12 6.18 -1.15
N ASN A 322 -24.06 6.81 -1.65
CA ASN A 322 -23.65 6.84 -3.05
C ASN A 322 -22.42 5.97 -3.34
N SER A 323 -22.19 4.92 -2.54
CA SER A 323 -21.17 3.88 -2.76
C SER A 323 -21.79 2.56 -3.25
N ASP A 324 -21.02 1.80 -4.01
CA ASP A 324 -21.29 0.37 -4.26
C ASP A 324 -20.42 -0.51 -3.35
N GLN A 325 -19.26 0.02 -2.96
CA GLN A 325 -18.39 -0.55 -1.94
C GLN A 325 -17.82 0.57 -1.06
N ILE A 326 -17.78 0.36 0.25
CA ILE A 326 -17.12 1.24 1.21
C ILE A 326 -15.81 0.57 1.64
N GLN A 327 -14.68 1.25 1.46
CA GLN A 327 -13.38 0.72 1.84
C GLN A 327 -12.84 1.38 3.11
N ILE A 328 -12.76 0.62 4.20
CA ILE A 328 -12.02 0.99 5.41
C ILE A 328 -10.53 0.92 5.11
N LYS A 329 -9.84 2.06 5.18
CA LYS A 329 -8.40 2.15 4.91
C LYS A 329 -7.60 2.03 6.20
N MET A 330 -7.28 0.80 6.61
CA MET A 330 -6.39 0.59 7.75
C MET A 330 -4.98 1.09 7.46
N ALA A 331 -4.46 0.82 6.25
CA ALA A 331 -3.12 1.24 5.86
C ALA A 331 -2.96 1.36 4.33
N GLN A 332 -1.80 1.88 3.91
CA GLN A 332 -1.35 1.86 2.51
C GLN A 332 0.13 1.49 2.43
N GLY A 333 0.53 0.80 1.36
CA GLY A 333 1.88 0.26 1.22
C GLY A 333 3.02 1.26 1.30
N ALA A 334 2.82 2.48 0.81
CA ALA A 334 3.87 3.52 0.80
C ALA A 334 4.21 4.09 2.19
N LYS A 335 3.32 3.93 3.16
CA LYS A 335 3.49 4.44 4.53
C LYS A 335 2.57 3.71 5.52
N PRO A 336 2.79 2.41 5.76
CA PRO A 336 2.03 1.66 6.77
C PRO A 336 2.30 2.25 8.16
N GLY A 337 1.28 2.21 9.02
CA GLY A 337 1.32 2.78 10.37
C GLY A 337 1.32 4.32 10.43
N GLU A 338 0.98 4.99 9.34
CA GLU A 338 0.90 6.46 9.24
C GLU A 338 -0.39 6.91 8.54
N GLY A 339 -0.83 8.13 8.82
CA GLY A 339 -2.00 8.74 8.19
C GLY A 339 -1.74 9.33 6.79
N GLY A 340 -2.83 9.66 6.10
CA GLY A 340 -2.81 10.47 4.87
C GLY A 340 -2.14 11.83 5.09
N GLU A 341 -1.42 12.33 4.09
CA GLU A 341 -0.73 13.63 4.13
C GLU A 341 -1.11 14.43 2.89
N LEU A 342 -1.61 15.65 3.07
CA LEU A 342 -1.85 16.61 2.00
C LEU A 342 -1.25 17.97 2.39
N PRO A 343 -0.22 18.45 1.67
CA PRO A 343 0.39 19.75 1.93
C PRO A 343 -0.63 20.89 1.81
N GLY A 344 -0.53 21.91 2.69
CA GLY A 344 -1.52 22.98 2.80
C GLY A 344 -1.73 23.78 1.51
N PHE A 345 -0.66 23.99 0.73
CA PHE A 345 -0.74 24.65 -0.58
C PHE A 345 -1.46 23.81 -1.67
N LYS A 346 -1.86 22.56 -1.37
CA LYS A 346 -2.77 21.75 -2.19
C LYS A 346 -4.20 21.74 -1.65
N VAL A 347 -4.46 22.41 -0.53
CA VAL A 347 -5.80 22.54 0.06
C VAL A 347 -6.42 23.82 -0.47
N SER A 348 -6.80 23.80 -1.76
CA SER A 348 -7.57 24.89 -2.38
C SER A 348 -8.97 24.99 -1.75
N GLU A 349 -9.71 26.06 -2.04
CA GLU A 349 -11.09 26.21 -1.55
C GLU A 349 -11.98 25.03 -1.95
N TYR A 350 -11.83 24.53 -3.18
CA TYR A 350 -12.53 23.35 -3.66
C TYR A 350 -12.20 22.10 -2.83
N ILE A 351 -10.92 21.85 -2.55
CA ILE A 351 -10.49 20.71 -1.72
C ILE A 351 -10.98 20.88 -0.27
N ALA A 352 -10.89 22.09 0.26
CA ALA A 352 -11.33 22.42 1.61
C ALA A 352 -12.83 22.17 1.78
N ALA A 353 -13.65 22.59 0.81
CA ALA A 353 -15.10 22.37 0.82
C ALA A 353 -15.48 20.89 0.80
N ASN A 354 -14.82 20.09 -0.05
CA ASN A 354 -15.06 18.63 -0.14
C ASN A 354 -14.61 17.86 1.11
N ARG A 355 -13.68 18.43 1.89
CA ARG A 355 -13.13 17.80 3.10
C ARG A 355 -13.68 18.39 4.40
N HIS A 356 -14.53 19.41 4.32
CA HIS A 356 -15.03 20.16 5.47
C HIS A 356 -13.90 20.73 6.36
N THR A 357 -12.91 21.37 5.74
CA THR A 357 -11.72 21.92 6.41
C THR A 357 -11.42 23.34 5.96
N THR A 358 -10.37 23.96 6.49
CA THR A 358 -9.91 25.31 6.16
C THR A 358 -8.96 25.30 4.95
N PRO A 359 -9.15 26.19 3.94
CA PRO A 359 -8.22 26.37 2.84
C PRO A 359 -6.79 26.72 3.31
N GLY A 360 -5.78 26.22 2.60
CA GLY A 360 -4.36 26.50 2.87
C GLY A 360 -3.74 25.74 4.05
N VAL A 361 -4.54 25.09 4.89
CA VAL A 361 -4.05 24.35 6.07
C VAL A 361 -3.63 22.93 5.68
N GLY A 362 -2.42 22.53 6.04
CA GLY A 362 -1.92 21.18 5.77
C GLY A 362 -2.71 20.12 6.54
N LEU A 363 -3.10 19.04 5.86
CA LEU A 363 -3.88 17.95 6.45
C LEU A 363 -2.96 16.75 6.69
N ILE A 364 -2.69 16.46 7.95
CA ILE A 364 -2.03 15.22 8.39
C ILE A 364 -3.08 14.44 9.16
N SER A 365 -3.50 13.31 8.60
CA SER A 365 -4.51 12.47 9.24
C SER A 365 -3.90 11.77 10.46
N PRO A 366 -4.68 11.48 11.50
CA PRO A 366 -4.23 10.59 12.58
C PRO A 366 -3.72 9.27 12.01
N PRO A 367 -2.67 8.65 12.57
CA PRO A 367 -2.26 7.31 12.15
C PRO A 367 -3.35 6.25 12.37
N PRO A 368 -3.99 6.14 13.56
CA PRO A 368 -5.06 5.18 13.76
C PRO A 368 -6.42 5.75 13.35
N HIS A 369 -7.36 4.86 13.07
CA HIS A 369 -8.79 5.18 13.20
C HIS A 369 -9.12 5.28 14.68
N HIS A 370 -9.68 6.42 15.13
CA HIS A 370 -9.99 6.63 16.55
C HIS A 370 -11.17 5.79 17.08
N ASP A 371 -11.89 5.15 16.17
CA ASP A 371 -12.98 4.20 16.38
C ASP A 371 -12.58 2.75 16.06
N ILE A 372 -11.27 2.46 15.92
CA ILE A 372 -10.74 1.11 15.74
C ILE A 372 -9.48 0.93 16.57
N TYR A 373 -9.60 0.40 17.79
CA TYR A 373 -8.47 0.02 18.64
C TYR A 373 -8.33 -1.48 18.81
N SER A 374 -9.31 -2.26 18.36
CA SER A 374 -9.30 -3.72 18.37
C SER A 374 -10.09 -4.30 17.21
N ILE A 375 -10.13 -5.64 17.12
CA ILE A 375 -10.85 -6.33 16.04
C ILE A 375 -12.38 -6.21 16.20
N GLU A 376 -12.87 -6.15 17.43
CA GLU A 376 -14.27 -5.91 17.75
C GLU A 376 -14.71 -4.48 17.39
N ASP A 377 -13.83 -3.49 17.55
CA ASP A 377 -14.10 -2.13 17.07
C ASP A 377 -14.17 -2.07 15.53
N LEU A 378 -13.28 -2.81 14.84
CA LEU A 378 -13.38 -2.94 13.38
C LEU A 378 -14.70 -3.61 12.97
N ALA A 379 -15.13 -4.65 13.70
CA ALA A 379 -16.43 -5.29 13.46
C ALA A 379 -17.59 -4.31 13.68
N GLN A 380 -17.48 -3.44 14.68
CA GLN A 380 -18.46 -2.38 14.90
C GLN A 380 -18.50 -1.39 13.74
N LEU A 381 -17.35 -0.91 13.25
CA LEU A 381 -17.33 0.00 12.10
C LEU A 381 -17.85 -0.68 10.82
N ILE A 382 -17.54 -1.96 10.59
CA ILE A 382 -18.12 -2.72 9.47
C ILE A 382 -19.64 -2.76 9.59
N HIS A 383 -20.16 -3.02 10.79
CA HIS A 383 -21.59 -2.99 11.07
C HIS A 383 -22.19 -1.60 10.79
N ASP A 384 -21.56 -0.53 11.28
CA ASP A 384 -22.01 0.85 11.06
C ASP A 384 -22.09 1.20 9.57
N LEU A 385 -21.03 0.87 8.81
CA LEU A 385 -20.95 1.16 7.38
C LEU A 385 -21.94 0.34 6.56
N LYS A 386 -22.20 -0.91 6.97
CA LYS A 386 -23.24 -1.74 6.35
C LYS A 386 -24.64 -1.19 6.64
N ASN A 387 -24.91 -0.68 7.83
CA ASN A 387 -26.16 0.02 8.13
C ASN A 387 -26.28 1.34 7.34
N ALA A 388 -25.16 2.05 7.13
CA ALA A 388 -25.13 3.32 6.39
C ALA A 388 -25.26 3.14 4.86
N GLN A 389 -24.98 1.94 4.34
CA GLN A 389 -25.23 1.55 2.95
C GLN A 389 -25.60 0.05 2.89
N PRO A 390 -26.87 -0.30 3.14
CA PRO A 390 -27.33 -1.69 3.25
C PRO A 390 -27.06 -2.56 2.03
N THR A 391 -27.03 -1.99 0.82
CA THR A 391 -26.86 -2.74 -0.43
C THR A 391 -25.41 -2.81 -0.92
N GLY A 392 -24.48 -2.10 -0.30
CA GLY A 392 -23.08 -2.03 -0.72
C GLY A 392 -22.18 -3.02 0.00
N GLU A 393 -20.99 -3.27 -0.55
CA GLU A 393 -19.96 -4.13 0.06
C GLU A 393 -19.10 -3.33 1.06
N VAL A 394 -18.62 -3.96 2.14
CA VAL A 394 -17.60 -3.36 3.02
C VAL A 394 -16.24 -4.02 2.82
N SER A 395 -15.29 -3.25 2.34
CA SER A 395 -13.90 -3.66 2.14
C SER A 395 -12.99 -3.20 3.27
N VAL A 396 -12.01 -4.02 3.67
CA VAL A 396 -10.90 -3.60 4.53
C VAL A 396 -9.59 -3.64 3.74
N LYS A 397 -8.86 -2.51 3.72
CA LYS A 397 -7.56 -2.39 3.04
C LYS A 397 -6.41 -2.52 4.05
N LEU A 398 -5.70 -3.64 3.96
CA LEU A 398 -4.51 -3.99 4.73
C LEU A 398 -3.24 -3.79 3.89
N VAL A 399 -2.08 -3.87 4.55
CA VAL A 399 -0.77 -3.91 3.89
C VAL A 399 -0.10 -5.24 4.21
N SER A 400 0.62 -5.78 3.23
CA SER A 400 1.45 -6.98 3.39
C SER A 400 2.50 -6.77 4.48
N GLU A 401 2.45 -7.61 5.51
CA GLU A 401 3.44 -7.83 6.56
C GLU A 401 3.30 -9.28 7.08
N VAL A 402 4.30 -9.83 7.78
CA VAL A 402 4.10 -11.10 8.51
C VAL A 402 2.91 -10.98 9.46
N GLY A 403 2.03 -11.98 9.45
CA GLY A 403 0.84 -12.02 10.31
C GLY A 403 -0.40 -11.38 9.67
N VAL A 404 -0.28 -10.78 8.47
CA VAL A 404 -1.44 -10.22 7.75
C VAL A 404 -2.51 -11.27 7.50
N GLY A 405 -2.15 -12.56 7.33
CA GLY A 405 -3.13 -13.63 7.17
C GLY A 405 -3.97 -13.86 8.42
N VAL A 406 -3.38 -13.72 9.61
CA VAL A 406 -4.08 -13.80 10.90
C VAL A 406 -5.05 -12.64 11.06
N VAL A 407 -4.58 -11.43 10.74
CA VAL A 407 -5.44 -10.22 10.74
C VAL A 407 -6.59 -10.39 9.76
N ALA A 408 -6.33 -10.89 8.55
CA ALA A 408 -7.36 -11.14 7.54
C ALA A 408 -8.42 -12.17 8.00
N ALA A 409 -8.03 -13.20 8.75
CA ALA A 409 -8.98 -14.12 9.35
C ALA A 409 -9.88 -13.43 10.39
N GLY A 410 -9.32 -12.53 11.20
CA GLY A 410 -10.10 -11.66 12.09
C GLY A 410 -11.08 -10.77 11.31
N VAL A 411 -10.61 -10.13 10.24
CA VAL A 411 -11.41 -9.26 9.36
C VAL A 411 -12.58 -10.01 8.70
N ALA A 412 -12.35 -11.25 8.25
CA ALA A 412 -13.41 -12.10 7.71
C ALA A 412 -14.45 -12.46 8.79
N LYS A 413 -14.00 -12.77 10.03
CA LYS A 413 -14.91 -13.00 11.17
C LYS A 413 -15.68 -11.75 11.58
N ALA A 414 -15.08 -10.58 11.42
CA ALA A 414 -15.70 -9.26 11.63
C ALA A 414 -16.71 -8.86 10.53
N LEU A 415 -17.04 -9.79 9.63
CA LEU A 415 -18.04 -9.63 8.57
C LEU A 415 -17.65 -8.65 7.44
N SER A 416 -16.37 -8.43 7.15
CA SER A 416 -15.98 -7.73 5.91
C SER A 416 -16.29 -8.57 4.67
N ASP A 417 -16.86 -7.98 3.63
CA ASP A 417 -17.18 -8.65 2.35
C ASP A 417 -15.93 -8.83 1.46
N HIS A 418 -14.94 -7.95 1.63
CA HIS A 418 -13.80 -7.82 0.72
C HIS A 418 -12.52 -7.39 1.44
N ILE A 419 -11.39 -8.04 1.16
CA ILE A 419 -10.09 -7.69 1.75
C ILE A 419 -9.13 -7.29 0.64
N THR A 420 -8.51 -6.11 0.76
CA THR A 420 -7.39 -5.71 -0.09
C THR A 420 -6.07 -5.90 0.63
N VAL A 421 -5.14 -6.65 0.05
CA VAL A 421 -3.76 -6.77 0.53
C VAL A 421 -2.86 -5.91 -0.36
N SER A 422 -2.36 -4.80 0.19
CA SER A 422 -1.46 -3.89 -0.54
C SER A 422 0.01 -4.24 -0.37
N GLY A 423 0.77 -4.20 -1.46
CA GLY A 423 2.23 -4.30 -1.42
C GLY A 423 2.91 -2.99 -1.00
N HIS A 424 4.11 -3.09 -0.44
CA HIS A 424 4.97 -1.96 -0.05
C HIS A 424 5.27 -0.98 -1.20
N ASP A 425 5.23 -1.47 -2.43
CA ASP A 425 5.52 -0.74 -3.67
C ASP A 425 4.36 0.16 -4.14
N GLY A 426 3.27 0.26 -3.36
CA GLY A 426 2.18 1.19 -3.59
C GLY A 426 2.64 2.65 -3.78
N GLY A 427 1.93 3.39 -4.65
CA GLY A 427 2.21 4.81 -4.88
C GLY A 427 1.73 5.72 -3.73
N THR A 428 2.25 6.94 -3.66
CA THR A 428 1.75 7.99 -2.77
C THR A 428 1.98 9.39 -3.35
N GLY A 429 1.07 10.32 -3.04
CA GLY A 429 1.25 11.74 -3.38
C GLY A 429 2.22 12.45 -2.44
N ALA A 430 2.25 12.05 -1.16
CA ALA A 430 3.13 12.58 -0.13
C ALA A 430 3.36 11.54 1.00
N ALA A 431 4.62 11.30 1.32
CA ALA A 431 5.03 10.46 2.44
C ALA A 431 6.50 10.76 2.80
N ALA A 432 6.90 10.42 4.02
CA ALA A 432 8.30 10.37 4.40
C ALA A 432 9.02 9.22 3.67
N TRP A 433 10.27 9.44 3.28
CA TRP A 433 11.09 8.41 2.60
C TRP A 433 11.29 7.16 3.45
N THR A 434 11.37 7.32 4.77
CA THR A 434 11.47 6.22 5.73
C THR A 434 10.27 5.26 5.65
N GLY A 435 9.07 5.78 5.40
CA GLY A 435 7.88 4.95 5.15
C GLY A 435 7.97 4.24 3.80
N VAL A 436 8.31 4.98 2.74
CA VAL A 436 8.35 4.46 1.36
C VAL A 436 9.41 3.37 1.16
N LYS A 437 10.53 3.45 1.90
CA LYS A 437 11.67 2.54 1.75
C LYS A 437 11.82 1.52 2.87
N GLY A 438 11.26 1.78 4.06
CA GLY A 438 11.51 0.99 5.26
C GLY A 438 10.26 0.41 5.94
N ALA A 439 9.11 0.37 5.26
CA ALA A 439 7.89 -0.22 5.82
C ALA A 439 7.03 -0.94 4.77
N GLY A 440 6.34 -1.99 5.21
CA GLY A 440 5.54 -2.89 4.36
C GLY A 440 6.38 -3.92 3.61
N LEU A 441 5.70 -4.93 3.03
CA LEU A 441 6.34 -6.02 2.28
C LEU A 441 5.78 -6.22 0.87
N PRO A 442 6.44 -7.02 0.02
CA PRO A 442 5.89 -7.45 -1.27
C PRO A 442 4.49 -8.04 -1.12
N TRP A 443 3.57 -7.68 -2.02
CA TRP A 443 2.20 -8.19 -1.97
C TRP A 443 2.15 -9.70 -2.21
N GLU A 444 3.14 -10.27 -2.93
CA GLU A 444 3.23 -11.71 -3.17
C GLU A 444 3.20 -12.48 -1.84
N LEU A 445 3.97 -12.02 -0.85
CA LEU A 445 4.05 -12.65 0.47
C LEU A 445 2.73 -12.52 1.25
N GLY A 446 2.19 -11.31 1.34
CA GLY A 446 0.98 -11.05 2.12
C GLY A 446 -0.27 -11.67 1.49
N LEU A 447 -0.37 -11.67 0.16
CA LEU A 447 -1.48 -12.28 -0.57
C LEU A 447 -1.50 -13.79 -0.37
N ALA A 448 -0.36 -14.47 -0.54
CA ALA A 448 -0.26 -15.90 -0.32
C ALA A 448 -0.55 -16.27 1.12
N GLU A 449 0.01 -15.53 2.10
CA GLU A 449 -0.27 -15.78 3.53
C GLU A 449 -1.76 -15.60 3.85
N THR A 450 -2.39 -14.57 3.29
CA THR A 450 -3.83 -14.32 3.45
C THR A 450 -4.67 -15.43 2.84
N GLN A 451 -4.36 -15.83 1.61
CA GLN A 451 -5.02 -16.94 0.91
C GLN A 451 -4.92 -18.23 1.74
N GLN A 452 -3.70 -18.61 2.11
CA GLN A 452 -3.40 -19.83 2.85
C GLN A 452 -4.10 -19.84 4.23
N THR A 453 -4.02 -18.73 4.98
CA THR A 453 -4.61 -18.64 6.32
C THR A 453 -6.13 -18.69 6.29
N LEU A 454 -6.77 -18.01 5.33
CA LEU A 454 -8.21 -18.03 5.18
C LEU A 454 -8.74 -19.41 4.76
N VAL A 455 -8.03 -20.13 3.89
CA VAL A 455 -8.40 -21.50 3.50
C VAL A 455 -8.22 -22.45 4.68
N LEU A 456 -7.08 -22.37 5.38
CA LEU A 456 -6.80 -23.17 6.57
C LEU A 456 -7.93 -23.05 7.61
N ASN A 457 -8.45 -21.84 7.83
CA ASN A 457 -9.52 -21.55 8.79
C ASN A 457 -10.95 -21.72 8.23
N ASN A 458 -11.12 -22.21 7.00
CA ASN A 458 -12.41 -22.30 6.30
C ASN A 458 -13.19 -20.96 6.28
N LEU A 459 -12.48 -19.86 6.04
CA LEU A 459 -13.06 -18.51 5.92
C LEU A 459 -12.96 -17.95 4.50
N ARG A 460 -12.12 -18.51 3.64
CA ARG A 460 -11.81 -17.96 2.32
C ARG A 460 -13.03 -17.82 1.40
N HIS A 461 -14.03 -18.69 1.54
CA HIS A 461 -15.27 -18.66 0.76
C HIS A 461 -16.18 -17.44 1.06
N ARG A 462 -15.95 -16.75 2.19
CA ARG A 462 -16.78 -15.65 2.70
C ARG A 462 -16.36 -14.26 2.22
N VAL A 463 -15.12 -14.12 1.73
CA VAL A 463 -14.53 -12.82 1.40
C VAL A 463 -13.90 -12.84 0.02
N LYS A 464 -14.07 -11.77 -0.75
CA LYS A 464 -13.29 -11.54 -1.98
C LYS A 464 -11.92 -10.99 -1.62
N LEU A 465 -10.86 -11.45 -2.30
CA LEU A 465 -9.51 -10.91 -2.14
C LEU A 465 -9.10 -10.02 -3.32
N GLN A 466 -8.64 -8.81 -3.01
CA GLN A 466 -7.98 -7.93 -3.96
C GLN A 466 -6.51 -7.76 -3.57
N THR A 467 -5.66 -7.56 -4.58
CA THR A 467 -4.28 -7.10 -4.34
C THR A 467 -3.96 -5.87 -5.16
N ASP A 468 -3.12 -4.99 -4.63
CA ASP A 468 -2.51 -3.88 -5.36
C ASP A 468 -1.02 -3.74 -4.99
N GLY A 469 -0.27 -2.95 -5.77
CA GLY A 469 1.17 -2.79 -5.60
C GLY A 469 1.93 -2.98 -6.92
N GLN A 470 2.14 -1.88 -7.64
CA GLN A 470 2.77 -1.84 -8.97
C GLN A 470 2.37 -2.98 -9.94
N LEU A 471 1.10 -3.41 -9.92
CA LEU A 471 0.53 -4.24 -10.99
C LEU A 471 0.48 -3.41 -12.28
N LYS A 472 1.05 -3.93 -13.37
CA LYS A 472 1.24 -3.17 -14.62
C LYS A 472 0.97 -3.97 -15.89
N THR A 473 1.10 -5.29 -15.82
CA THR A 473 1.04 -6.19 -16.97
C THR A 473 0.01 -7.30 -16.74
N GLY A 474 -0.43 -7.94 -17.82
CA GLY A 474 -1.27 -9.14 -17.72
C GLY A 474 -0.55 -10.27 -16.98
N ARG A 475 0.78 -10.35 -17.10
CA ARG A 475 1.60 -11.25 -16.29
C ARG A 475 1.46 -11.01 -14.79
N ASP A 476 1.51 -9.76 -14.33
CA ASP A 476 1.36 -9.44 -12.90
C ASP A 476 -0.02 -9.89 -12.38
N VAL A 477 -1.08 -9.64 -13.16
CA VAL A 477 -2.45 -10.06 -12.84
C VAL A 477 -2.59 -11.57 -12.78
N ALA A 478 -2.05 -12.29 -13.77
CA ALA A 478 -2.12 -13.75 -13.78
C ALA A 478 -1.41 -14.36 -12.56
N ILE A 479 -0.26 -13.83 -12.15
CA ILE A 479 0.42 -14.30 -10.93
C ILE A 479 -0.39 -13.98 -9.68
N ALA A 480 -0.89 -12.76 -9.56
CA ALA A 480 -1.75 -12.39 -8.43
C ALA A 480 -3.00 -13.29 -8.34
N CYS A 481 -3.60 -13.64 -9.47
CA CYS A 481 -4.74 -14.55 -9.53
C CYS A 481 -4.36 -15.96 -9.05
N LEU A 482 -3.27 -16.52 -9.57
CA LEU A 482 -2.77 -17.84 -9.16
C LEU A 482 -2.38 -17.88 -7.67
N LEU A 483 -1.98 -16.76 -7.09
CA LEU A 483 -1.71 -16.62 -5.65
C LEU A 483 -2.97 -16.41 -4.78
N GLY A 484 -4.15 -16.19 -5.38
CA GLY A 484 -5.44 -16.17 -4.68
C GLY A 484 -6.27 -14.89 -4.81
N ALA A 485 -5.79 -13.87 -5.54
CA ALA A 485 -6.56 -12.65 -5.77
C ALA A 485 -7.68 -12.84 -6.81
N GLU A 486 -8.81 -12.18 -6.59
CA GLU A 486 -9.99 -12.19 -7.47
C GLU A 486 -10.21 -10.85 -8.16
N GLU A 487 -9.75 -9.77 -7.52
CA GLU A 487 -9.77 -8.39 -8.00
C GLU A 487 -8.36 -7.77 -7.94
N PHE A 488 -8.11 -6.77 -8.79
CA PHE A 488 -6.76 -6.21 -9.01
C PHE A 488 -6.79 -4.69 -9.02
N GLY A 489 -6.03 -4.08 -8.11
CA GLY A 489 -5.95 -2.63 -7.96
C GLY A 489 -4.79 -2.00 -8.74
N PHE A 490 -5.07 -0.93 -9.49
CA PHE A 490 -4.10 -0.22 -10.33
C PHE A 490 -4.10 1.29 -10.03
N ALA A 491 -2.95 1.84 -9.64
CA ALA A 491 -2.83 3.28 -9.39
C ALA A 491 -1.84 3.94 -10.37
N THR A 492 -0.56 3.59 -10.26
CA THR A 492 0.51 4.27 -11.01
C THR A 492 0.37 4.12 -12.53
N ALA A 493 0.02 2.94 -13.05
CA ALA A 493 -0.13 2.75 -14.50
C ALA A 493 -1.29 3.58 -15.09
N PRO A 494 -2.51 3.58 -14.50
CA PRO A 494 -3.57 4.53 -14.87
C PRO A 494 -3.13 6.01 -14.84
N LEU A 495 -2.34 6.43 -13.85
CA LEU A 495 -1.80 7.80 -13.86
C LEU A 495 -0.81 8.06 -15.00
N ILE A 496 0.02 7.07 -15.36
CA ILE A 496 0.97 7.18 -16.47
C ILE A 496 0.25 7.31 -17.80
N VAL A 497 -0.78 6.50 -18.06
CA VAL A 497 -1.55 6.58 -19.32
C VAL A 497 -2.32 7.90 -19.45
N MET A 498 -2.70 8.52 -18.33
CA MET A 498 -3.27 9.86 -18.31
C MET A 498 -2.23 10.98 -18.45
N GLY A 499 -0.92 10.67 -18.44
CA GLY A 499 0.15 11.61 -18.75
C GLY A 499 1.25 11.74 -17.70
N CYS A 500 1.20 11.04 -16.56
CA CYS A 500 2.26 11.10 -15.57
C CYS A 500 3.62 10.68 -16.17
N ILE A 501 4.64 11.52 -15.94
CA ILE A 501 6.02 11.32 -16.41
C ILE A 501 6.99 10.87 -15.28
N MET A 502 6.45 10.43 -14.14
CA MET A 502 7.22 9.94 -12.98
C MET A 502 8.30 10.91 -12.44
N MET A 503 8.02 12.21 -12.45
CA MET A 503 8.91 13.24 -11.88
C MET A 503 9.07 13.14 -10.35
N ARG A 504 8.14 12.46 -9.66
CA ARG A 504 8.10 12.27 -8.19
C ARG A 504 8.04 13.58 -7.37
N LYS A 505 7.47 14.64 -7.94
CA LYS A 505 7.20 15.93 -7.28
C LYS A 505 5.72 16.16 -6.94
N CYS A 506 4.95 15.08 -6.77
CA CYS A 506 3.51 15.11 -6.51
C CYS A 506 3.14 15.93 -5.25
N HIS A 507 4.01 15.91 -4.25
CA HIS A 507 3.87 16.64 -2.99
C HIS A 507 4.15 18.14 -3.12
N LEU A 508 4.77 18.61 -4.21
CA LEU A 508 5.17 20.01 -4.37
C LEU A 508 4.17 20.88 -5.13
N ASN A 509 3.02 20.32 -5.55
CA ASN A 509 2.01 21.01 -6.35
C ASN A 509 2.54 21.57 -7.70
N THR A 510 3.62 20.98 -8.21
CA THR A 510 4.32 21.45 -9.42
C THR A 510 4.28 20.41 -10.53
N CYS A 511 3.20 19.61 -10.60
CA CYS A 511 3.05 18.58 -11.61
C CYS A 511 2.95 19.22 -13.01
N PRO A 512 3.91 18.97 -13.92
CA PRO A 512 3.98 19.70 -15.20
C PRO A 512 2.89 19.29 -16.21
N VAL A 513 2.17 18.20 -15.91
CA VAL A 513 1.18 17.55 -16.80
C VAL A 513 -0.23 17.55 -16.20
N GLY A 514 -0.47 18.35 -15.17
CA GLY A 514 -1.81 18.53 -14.60
C GLY A 514 -2.39 17.33 -13.85
N VAL A 515 -1.60 16.27 -13.57
CA VAL A 515 -2.10 15.06 -12.88
C VAL A 515 -2.13 15.21 -11.35
N ALA A 516 -1.01 15.59 -10.73
CA ALA A 516 -0.85 15.59 -9.27
C ALA A 516 -0.70 17.01 -8.71
N THR A 517 -1.59 17.91 -9.09
CA THR A 517 -1.55 19.34 -8.74
C THR A 517 -2.96 19.92 -8.58
N GLN A 518 -3.08 20.92 -7.71
CA GLN A 518 -4.26 21.77 -7.54
C GLN A 518 -4.03 23.19 -8.09
N ASP A 519 -2.83 23.49 -8.59
CA ASP A 519 -2.55 24.73 -9.32
C ASP A 519 -3.34 24.76 -10.64
N GLU A 520 -4.13 25.82 -10.83
CA GLU A 520 -5.06 25.95 -11.96
C GLU A 520 -4.34 26.02 -13.31
N GLU A 521 -3.20 26.73 -13.40
CA GLU A 521 -2.42 26.85 -14.64
C GLU A 521 -1.77 25.53 -15.03
N LEU A 522 -1.33 24.74 -14.06
CA LEU A 522 -0.80 23.41 -14.30
C LEU A 522 -1.91 22.39 -14.62
N ARG A 523 -3.10 22.52 -14.02
CA ARG A 523 -4.26 21.67 -14.35
C ARG A 523 -4.72 21.83 -15.79
N LYS A 524 -4.65 23.03 -16.37
CA LYS A 524 -4.92 23.28 -17.81
C LYS A 524 -4.04 22.45 -18.75
N LYS A 525 -2.91 21.91 -18.26
CA LYS A 525 -2.00 21.05 -19.04
C LYS A 525 -2.40 19.58 -19.01
N PHE A 526 -3.43 19.21 -18.25
CA PHE A 526 -3.94 17.85 -18.23
C PHE A 526 -4.53 17.48 -19.59
N SER A 527 -4.11 16.33 -20.12
CA SER A 527 -4.51 15.82 -21.45
C SER A 527 -4.92 14.34 -21.41
N GLY A 528 -5.11 13.78 -20.21
CA GLY A 528 -5.63 12.44 -20.04
C GLY A 528 -7.09 12.37 -20.47
N GLN A 529 -7.49 11.24 -21.06
CA GLN A 529 -8.85 10.99 -21.51
C GLN A 529 -9.31 9.62 -20.99
N PRO A 530 -10.61 9.41 -20.72
CA PRO A 530 -11.12 8.12 -20.27
C PRO A 530 -10.72 6.96 -21.20
N GLU A 531 -10.71 7.19 -22.51
CA GLU A 531 -10.36 6.23 -23.54
C GLU A 531 -8.92 5.72 -23.39
N HIS A 532 -7.98 6.56 -22.91
CA HIS A 532 -6.61 6.12 -22.67
C HIS A 532 -6.55 5.05 -21.57
N VAL A 533 -7.34 5.25 -20.50
CA VAL A 533 -7.43 4.30 -19.39
C VAL A 533 -8.13 3.01 -19.83
N MET A 534 -9.22 3.14 -20.61
CA MET A 534 -9.95 2.01 -21.16
C MET A 534 -9.09 1.15 -22.10
N ASN A 535 -8.38 1.78 -23.05
CA ASN A 535 -7.47 1.08 -23.97
C ASN A 535 -6.40 0.30 -23.21
N TYR A 536 -5.79 0.90 -22.19
CA TYR A 536 -4.81 0.21 -21.36
C TYR A 536 -5.39 -1.04 -20.69
N PHE A 537 -6.57 -0.94 -20.08
CA PHE A 537 -7.19 -2.09 -19.42
C PHE A 537 -7.62 -3.18 -20.39
N PHE A 538 -8.09 -2.84 -21.59
CA PHE A 538 -8.39 -3.83 -22.63
C PHE A 538 -7.14 -4.54 -23.13
N LEU A 539 -6.05 -3.81 -23.38
CA LEU A 539 -4.76 -4.39 -23.79
C LEU A 539 -4.18 -5.30 -22.69
N LEU A 540 -4.30 -4.88 -21.44
CA LEU A 540 -3.89 -5.69 -20.29
C LEU A 540 -4.75 -6.94 -20.12
N ALA A 541 -6.07 -6.83 -20.23
CA ALA A 541 -6.98 -7.97 -20.16
C ALA A 541 -6.73 -8.97 -21.30
N GLU A 542 -6.40 -8.51 -22.50
CA GLU A 542 -6.02 -9.39 -23.60
C GLU A 542 -4.74 -10.19 -23.29
N GLU A 543 -3.71 -9.57 -22.70
CA GLU A 543 -2.52 -10.31 -22.23
C GLU A 543 -2.89 -11.35 -21.16
N VAL A 544 -3.82 -11.05 -20.26
CA VAL A 544 -4.33 -12.02 -19.29
C VAL A 544 -5.00 -13.21 -20.01
N ARG A 545 -5.84 -12.96 -21.02
CA ARG A 545 -6.49 -14.02 -21.80
C ARG A 545 -5.48 -14.92 -22.51
N GLU A 546 -4.42 -14.35 -23.08
CA GLU A 546 -3.34 -15.10 -23.71
C GLU A 546 -2.62 -16.04 -22.71
N ILE A 547 -2.44 -15.60 -21.47
CA ILE A 547 -1.84 -16.42 -20.41
C ILE A 547 -2.82 -17.50 -19.95
N MET A 548 -4.09 -17.16 -19.75
CA MET A 548 -5.14 -18.12 -19.38
C MET A 548 -5.27 -19.25 -20.41
N ALA A 549 -5.29 -18.90 -21.71
CA ALA A 549 -5.33 -19.88 -22.80
C ALA A 549 -4.16 -20.88 -22.73
N LYS A 550 -2.94 -20.38 -22.48
CA LYS A 550 -1.74 -21.22 -22.34
C LYS A 550 -1.75 -22.09 -21.07
N LEU A 551 -2.41 -21.63 -20.01
CA LEU A 551 -2.59 -22.39 -18.77
C LEU A 551 -3.76 -23.38 -18.82
N GLY A 552 -4.67 -23.22 -19.79
CA GLY A 552 -5.83 -24.10 -19.98
C GLY A 552 -7.10 -23.66 -19.23
N TYR A 553 -7.21 -22.38 -18.87
CA TYR A 553 -8.37 -21.85 -18.12
C TYR A 553 -9.32 -21.05 -19.00
N LYS A 554 -10.61 -21.42 -18.97
CA LYS A 554 -11.68 -20.67 -19.66
C LYS A 554 -12.10 -19.42 -18.90
N THR A 555 -12.09 -19.48 -17.57
CA THR A 555 -12.46 -18.36 -16.70
C THR A 555 -11.37 -18.08 -15.66
N MET A 556 -11.21 -16.81 -15.28
CA MET A 556 -10.32 -16.38 -14.21
C MET A 556 -10.75 -17.00 -12.89
N LYS A 557 -12.06 -17.24 -12.69
CA LYS A 557 -12.58 -17.88 -11.48
C LYS A 557 -11.90 -19.23 -11.23
N ASP A 558 -11.75 -20.04 -12.28
CA ASP A 558 -11.12 -21.36 -12.20
C ASP A 558 -9.61 -21.30 -11.97
N MET A 559 -8.98 -20.16 -12.30
CA MET A 559 -7.54 -19.90 -12.15
C MET A 559 -7.15 -19.42 -10.73
N ILE A 560 -8.11 -18.90 -9.94
CA ILE A 560 -7.83 -18.33 -8.61
C ILE A 560 -7.20 -19.38 -7.69
N GLY A 561 -6.04 -19.04 -7.10
CA GLY A 561 -5.38 -19.86 -6.08
C GLY A 561 -4.66 -21.11 -6.61
N GLN A 562 -4.54 -21.28 -7.94
CA GLN A 562 -3.95 -22.45 -8.58
C GLN A 562 -2.40 -22.36 -8.65
N THR A 563 -1.75 -22.24 -7.49
CA THR A 563 -0.29 -22.00 -7.37
C THR A 563 0.58 -23.08 -7.99
N GLN A 564 0.07 -24.29 -8.23
CA GLN A 564 0.80 -25.37 -8.91
C GLN A 564 1.30 -24.99 -10.30
N HIS A 565 0.67 -23.99 -10.95
CA HIS A 565 1.08 -23.44 -12.25
C HIS A 565 2.22 -22.43 -12.15
N LEU A 566 2.76 -22.18 -10.96
CA LEU A 566 3.92 -21.33 -10.73
C LEU A 566 5.13 -22.18 -10.31
N ASP A 567 6.32 -21.69 -10.68
CA ASP A 567 7.60 -22.25 -10.30
C ASP A 567 8.63 -21.14 -10.09
N VAL A 568 9.72 -21.46 -9.40
CA VAL A 568 10.86 -20.56 -9.27
C VAL A 568 11.74 -20.64 -10.52
N ASN A 569 12.10 -19.47 -11.07
CA ASN A 569 13.07 -19.37 -12.13
C ASN A 569 14.49 -19.43 -11.57
N LYS A 570 15.10 -20.62 -11.61
CA LYS A 570 16.46 -20.86 -11.12
C LYS A 570 17.58 -20.44 -12.08
N ARG A 571 17.25 -20.02 -13.32
CA ARG A 571 18.25 -19.75 -14.35
C ARG A 571 18.86 -18.35 -14.17
N GLY A 572 20.19 -18.27 -14.09
CA GLY A 572 20.92 -16.99 -14.08
C GLY A 572 20.70 -16.14 -12.83
N GLN A 573 20.34 -16.77 -11.70
CA GLN A 573 20.14 -16.08 -10.44
C GLN A 573 21.42 -15.37 -9.97
N HIS A 574 21.25 -14.16 -9.47
CA HIS A 574 22.32 -13.39 -8.83
C HIS A 574 22.77 -14.10 -7.55
N TYR A 575 24.04 -13.96 -7.15
CA TYR A 575 24.57 -14.68 -5.98
C TYR A 575 23.77 -14.40 -4.69
N LYS A 576 23.18 -13.21 -4.56
CA LYS A 576 22.28 -12.84 -3.44
C LYS A 576 20.87 -13.45 -3.52
N SER A 577 20.35 -13.69 -4.71
CA SER A 577 18.99 -14.24 -4.88
C SER A 577 18.96 -15.76 -4.94
N ARG A 578 20.13 -16.40 -5.09
CA ARG A 578 20.27 -17.86 -5.15
C ARG A 578 19.86 -18.57 -3.85
N GLY A 579 20.00 -17.89 -2.70
CA GLY A 579 19.61 -18.42 -1.39
C GLY A 579 18.13 -18.23 -1.04
N LEU A 580 17.32 -17.66 -1.95
CA LEU A 580 15.89 -17.48 -1.69
C LEU A 580 15.13 -18.82 -1.75
N ASP A 581 14.32 -19.09 -0.74
CA ASP A 581 13.33 -20.16 -0.74
C ASP A 581 11.92 -19.57 -0.91
N LEU A 582 11.33 -19.80 -2.08
CA LEU A 582 9.95 -19.37 -2.38
C LEU A 582 8.94 -20.53 -2.29
N THR A 583 9.34 -21.69 -1.78
CA THR A 583 8.43 -22.84 -1.61
C THR A 583 7.21 -22.50 -0.74
N PRO A 584 7.35 -21.78 0.41
CA PRO A 584 6.19 -21.40 1.23
C PRO A 584 5.17 -20.54 0.47
N LEU A 585 5.65 -19.64 -0.39
CA LEU A 585 4.81 -18.78 -1.24
C LEU A 585 3.95 -19.60 -2.22
N LEU A 586 4.50 -20.71 -2.73
CA LEU A 586 3.87 -21.51 -3.78
C LEU A 586 3.06 -22.71 -3.26
N THR A 587 3.01 -22.92 -1.95
CA THR A 587 2.26 -24.01 -1.33
C THR A 587 0.76 -23.88 -1.67
N PRO A 588 0.15 -24.87 -2.36
CA PRO A 588 -1.25 -24.81 -2.73
C PRO A 588 -2.15 -24.71 -1.49
N ALA A 589 -2.96 -23.67 -1.40
CA ALA A 589 -3.82 -23.45 -0.25
C ALA A 589 -4.86 -24.57 -0.08
N SER A 590 -5.29 -25.20 -1.17
CA SER A 590 -6.19 -26.37 -1.17
C SER A 590 -5.63 -27.57 -0.42
N GLU A 591 -4.31 -27.73 -0.32
CA GLU A 591 -3.68 -28.80 0.44
C GLU A 591 -3.74 -28.56 1.96
N LEU A 592 -3.87 -27.30 2.39
CA LEU A 592 -3.93 -26.93 3.82
C LEU A 592 -5.28 -27.30 4.45
N ASN A 593 -6.37 -27.22 3.67
CA ASN A 593 -7.70 -27.67 4.08
C ASN A 593 -8.53 -28.10 2.85
N PRO A 594 -8.51 -29.38 2.46
CA PRO A 594 -9.15 -29.87 1.23
C PRO A 594 -10.66 -29.66 1.13
N GLY A 595 -11.34 -29.44 2.27
CA GLY A 595 -12.79 -29.19 2.30
C GLY A 595 -13.18 -27.72 2.21
N ALA A 596 -12.22 -26.79 2.30
CA ALA A 596 -12.49 -25.37 2.29
C ALA A 596 -12.47 -24.78 0.87
N GLY A 597 -13.35 -23.82 0.60
CA GLY A 597 -13.34 -23.07 -0.67
C GLY A 597 -12.06 -22.23 -0.80
N ILE A 598 -11.49 -22.17 -2.00
CA ILE A 598 -10.25 -21.42 -2.29
C ILE A 598 -10.49 -20.02 -2.87
N HIS A 599 -11.73 -19.68 -3.18
CA HIS A 599 -12.16 -18.36 -3.65
C HIS A 599 -13.53 -18.03 -3.04
N TRP A 600 -14.01 -16.80 -3.23
CA TRP A 600 -15.31 -16.37 -2.73
C TRP A 600 -16.45 -17.16 -3.40
N THR A 601 -17.40 -17.65 -2.60
CA THR A 601 -18.61 -18.36 -3.08
C THR A 601 -19.87 -18.03 -2.30
N THR A 602 -19.76 -17.35 -1.17
CA THR A 602 -20.88 -17.15 -0.23
C THR A 602 -20.88 -15.72 0.28
N GLU A 603 -22.02 -15.06 0.14
CA GLU A 603 -22.26 -13.74 0.74
C GLU A 603 -22.34 -13.84 2.26
N GLN A 604 -21.92 -12.78 2.94
CA GLN A 604 -22.00 -12.75 4.39
C GLN A 604 -23.36 -12.26 4.88
N TYR A 605 -23.84 -12.88 5.95
CA TYR A 605 -25.03 -12.44 6.65
C TYR A 605 -24.66 -11.34 7.65
N HIS A 606 -25.12 -10.13 7.37
CA HIS A 606 -24.85 -8.92 8.18
C HIS A 606 -25.92 -8.65 9.25
N GLY A 607 -27.00 -9.43 9.29
CA GLY A 607 -28.08 -9.25 10.28
C GLY A 607 -28.87 -7.95 10.14
N LEU A 608 -28.97 -7.40 8.92
CA LEU A 608 -29.68 -6.13 8.69
C LEU A 608 -31.20 -6.27 8.83
N ASP A 609 -31.75 -7.46 8.63
CA ASP A 609 -33.17 -7.80 8.74
C ASP A 609 -33.69 -7.74 10.18
N ILE A 610 -32.83 -7.95 11.17
CA ILE A 610 -33.17 -7.86 12.59
C ILE A 610 -32.81 -6.50 13.23
N ALA A 611 -32.33 -5.54 12.44
CA ALA A 611 -31.96 -4.22 12.94
C ALA A 611 -33.20 -3.44 13.42
N LYS A 612 -33.07 -2.73 14.56
CA LYS A 612 -34.15 -1.90 15.12
C LYS A 612 -34.62 -0.82 14.14
N ASP A 613 -33.73 -0.36 13.26
CA ASP A 613 -34.03 0.60 12.21
C ASP A 613 -35.10 0.15 11.21
N ASN A 614 -35.36 -1.15 11.06
CA ASN A 614 -36.47 -1.61 10.22
C ASN A 614 -37.81 -1.15 10.80
N GLU A 615 -37.97 -1.18 12.13
CA GLU A 615 -39.15 -0.64 12.81
C GLU A 615 -39.19 0.88 12.72
N PHE A 616 -38.05 1.56 12.88
CA PHE A 616 -37.99 3.02 12.75
C PHE A 616 -38.34 3.49 11.34
N THR A 617 -37.87 2.80 10.32
CA THR A 617 -38.16 3.10 8.91
C THR A 617 -39.64 2.96 8.60
N GLU A 618 -40.28 1.89 9.08
CA GLU A 618 -41.72 1.70 8.89
C GLU A 618 -42.53 2.78 9.62
N LYS A 619 -42.18 3.10 10.87
CA LYS A 619 -42.85 4.17 11.64
C LYS A 619 -42.61 5.58 11.06
N ALA A 620 -41.49 5.78 10.35
CA ALA A 620 -41.12 7.06 9.72
C ALA A 620 -41.62 7.20 8.28
N LYS A 621 -42.41 6.26 7.77
CA LYS A 621 -42.82 6.22 6.36
C LYS A 621 -43.48 7.50 5.87
N ASP A 622 -44.37 8.12 6.66
CA ASP A 622 -45.02 9.38 6.25
C ASP A 622 -44.03 10.55 6.11
N ALA A 623 -43.02 10.62 6.98
CA ALA A 623 -41.93 11.58 6.86
C ALA A 623 -41.05 11.30 5.64
N LEU A 624 -40.71 10.03 5.42
CA LEU A 624 -39.89 9.61 4.28
C LEU A 624 -40.60 9.78 2.95
N ASP A 625 -41.93 9.68 2.90
CA ASP A 625 -42.70 9.78 1.66
C ASP A 625 -43.18 11.20 1.36
N ASN A 626 -43.67 11.90 2.37
CA ASN A 626 -44.35 13.18 2.22
C ASN A 626 -43.63 14.35 2.90
N GLY A 627 -42.59 14.11 3.70
CA GLY A 627 -41.89 15.15 4.47
C GLY A 627 -42.68 15.66 5.67
N ASN A 628 -43.71 14.93 6.12
CA ASN A 628 -44.51 15.30 7.28
C ASN A 628 -43.75 15.01 8.59
N PRO A 629 -43.80 15.89 9.59
CA PRO A 629 -43.18 15.63 10.88
C PRO A 629 -43.77 14.41 11.60
N VAL A 630 -42.90 13.53 12.10
CA VAL A 630 -43.26 12.34 12.89
C VAL A 630 -42.46 12.26 14.18
N VAL A 631 -43.12 11.83 15.25
CA VAL A 631 -42.50 11.54 16.55
C VAL A 631 -42.69 10.07 16.87
N ILE A 632 -41.59 9.35 17.06
CA ILE A 632 -41.56 7.91 17.30
C ILE A 632 -41.03 7.67 18.70
N GLU A 633 -41.85 7.08 19.56
CA GLU A 633 -41.45 6.69 20.92
C GLU A 633 -41.22 5.17 20.97
N ASP A 634 -40.06 4.75 21.47
CA ASP A 634 -39.68 3.33 21.51
C ASP A 634 -38.70 3.01 22.65
N VAL A 635 -38.43 1.72 22.86
CA VAL A 635 -37.43 1.22 23.81
C VAL A 635 -36.16 0.83 23.05
N ILE A 636 -35.00 1.10 23.67
CA ILE A 636 -33.69 0.68 23.16
C ILE A 636 -32.90 -0.06 24.24
N THR A 637 -32.02 -0.96 23.80
CA THR A 637 -31.08 -1.70 24.64
C THR A 637 -29.68 -1.66 24.03
N ASN A 638 -28.66 -2.02 24.82
CA ASN A 638 -27.27 -2.09 24.38
C ASN A 638 -27.01 -3.07 23.22
N LEU A 639 -27.97 -3.94 22.90
CA LEU A 639 -27.92 -4.84 21.75
C LEU A 639 -28.27 -4.11 20.44
N ASN A 640 -29.00 -3.00 20.51
CA ASN A 640 -29.46 -2.21 19.37
C ASN A 640 -28.40 -1.19 18.94
N ARG A 641 -27.29 -1.70 18.41
CA ARG A 641 -26.16 -0.87 17.96
C ARG A 641 -26.52 -0.11 16.68
N THR A 642 -25.91 1.05 16.50
CA THR A 642 -26.03 1.87 15.27
C THR A 642 -27.47 2.34 14.96
N ALA A 643 -28.32 2.42 15.98
CA ALA A 643 -29.72 2.82 15.87
C ALA A 643 -29.91 4.17 15.15
N GLY A 644 -30.80 4.21 14.16
CA GLY A 644 -31.12 5.38 13.33
C GLY A 644 -30.29 5.53 12.06
N THR A 645 -29.27 4.69 11.85
CA THR A 645 -28.35 4.83 10.71
C THR A 645 -28.93 4.31 9.39
N MET A 646 -29.66 3.20 9.38
CA MET A 646 -30.36 2.78 8.15
C MET A 646 -31.50 3.74 7.82
N LEU A 647 -32.17 4.31 8.82
CA LEU A 647 -33.13 5.38 8.60
C LEU A 647 -32.46 6.63 7.99
N SER A 648 -31.28 7.02 8.49
CA SER A 648 -30.47 8.10 7.92
C SER A 648 -30.05 7.82 6.47
N TYR A 649 -29.75 6.56 6.15
CA TYR A 649 -29.51 6.14 4.77
C TYR A 649 -30.74 6.38 3.88
N GLN A 650 -31.95 6.02 4.31
CA GLN A 650 -33.17 6.26 3.52
C GLN A 650 -33.39 7.75 3.23
N VAL A 651 -33.19 8.61 4.25
CA VAL A 651 -33.26 10.07 4.08
C VAL A 651 -32.22 10.54 3.07
N SER A 652 -30.95 10.15 3.27
CA SER A 652 -29.84 10.59 2.42
C SER A 652 -29.98 10.10 0.98
N LYS A 653 -30.53 8.89 0.79
CA LYS A 653 -30.74 8.30 -0.53
C LYS A 653 -31.83 9.03 -1.32
N LYS A 654 -32.89 9.47 -0.63
CA LYS A 654 -34.05 10.12 -1.25
C LYS A 654 -33.89 11.63 -1.39
N TYR A 655 -33.39 12.29 -0.35
CA TYR A 655 -33.32 13.75 -0.25
C TYR A 655 -31.91 14.32 -0.45
N GLY A 656 -30.92 13.46 -0.66
CA GLY A 656 -29.54 13.87 -0.93
C GLY A 656 -28.88 14.55 0.26
N LYS A 657 -28.01 15.53 -0.02
CA LYS A 657 -27.24 16.26 1.00
C LYS A 657 -28.13 17.14 1.89
N GLU A 658 -29.16 17.76 1.32
CA GLU A 658 -30.02 18.70 2.06
C GLU A 658 -30.88 17.98 3.10
N GLY A 659 -31.23 16.71 2.86
CA GLY A 659 -32.03 15.92 3.78
C GLY A 659 -33.48 16.42 3.90
N LEU A 660 -34.11 16.05 5.01
CA LEU A 660 -35.41 16.60 5.42
C LEU A 660 -35.20 17.87 6.25
N PRO A 661 -36.22 18.76 6.34
CA PRO A 661 -36.18 19.86 7.30
C PRO A 661 -35.91 19.38 8.73
N ASP A 662 -35.27 20.23 9.53
CA ASP A 662 -35.02 19.94 10.95
C ASP A 662 -36.32 19.50 11.66
N ASP A 663 -36.18 18.56 12.60
CA ASP A 663 -37.29 18.02 13.41
C ASP A 663 -38.37 17.23 12.64
N THR A 664 -38.18 16.92 11.36
CA THR A 664 -39.15 16.11 10.58
C THR A 664 -39.27 14.67 11.09
N ILE A 665 -38.19 14.07 11.60
CA ILE A 665 -38.24 12.75 12.25
C ILE A 665 -37.59 12.85 13.62
N GLN A 666 -38.37 12.64 14.67
CA GLN A 666 -37.88 12.61 16.05
C GLN A 666 -38.01 11.20 16.64
N LEU A 667 -36.89 10.61 17.04
CA LEU A 667 -36.84 9.34 17.77
C LEU A 667 -36.66 9.61 19.27
N LYS A 668 -37.67 9.31 20.09
CA LYS A 668 -37.61 9.37 21.56
C LYS A 668 -37.43 7.96 22.12
N LEU A 669 -36.19 7.62 22.45
CA LEU A 669 -35.81 6.27 22.86
C LEU A 669 -35.62 6.18 24.38
N LYS A 670 -36.24 5.17 25.01
CA LYS A 670 -36.09 4.88 26.44
C LYS A 670 -35.21 3.65 26.64
N GLY A 671 -34.04 3.82 27.27
CA GLY A 671 -33.12 2.73 27.60
C GLY A 671 -31.66 3.06 27.29
N HIS A 672 -30.79 2.04 27.31
CA HIS A 672 -29.36 2.12 27.02
C HIS A 672 -28.89 0.89 26.27
#